data_AF-A0A6A4LRF2-F1
#
_entry.id   AF-A0A6A4LRF2-F1
#
_cell.length_a   1.000
_cell.length_b   1.000
_cell.length_c   1.000
_cell.angle_alpha   90.00
_cell.angle_beta   90.00
_cell.angle_gamma   90.00
#
_symmetry.space_group_name_H-M   'P 1'
#
loop_
_entity.id
_entity.type
_entity.pdbx_description
1 polymer ?
#
loop_
_entity_poly.entity_id
_entity_poly.type
_entity_poly.pdbx_seq_one_letter_code
_entity_poly.pdbx_strand_id
1 'polypeptide(L)'
;MFVVAVMAAIIASQAMISGSFSIIQQSLALGCFPRVQVIHTSTKYEGQVYIPEVNYILMVACVAVTAGFKTTTNIGNAYGIAVVFVMTITSTFLVLVMIMIWKTHILLVLLYISTICTVELIYLTSVLYKFKQGGYLPLAFAAFLMMVMFIWNSVHRRKYYYELEHKVSPEEVTEIVNRENICRVQGLAIFYSELVNGIPPIFKHYVDNVPALHSVLIFLTIKSLPINAQNEEDSFERNLVERLKEYIRANSLSSSAGREIEEVDKAWRAGVVHLVGENADEIHVPNVAKTTMFPLRVIEENLIQKLRRFDSLDIESSKFRSHQNLGAKGAEWSVILNLAFQSIGVVYGDLGTSPLYVYPATFSGGIKHNDDILGALSLIFYTITLIPVVKYVFIVLRANDNGDGGTFALYSLICRYAKVGLIPSQEAEDGEVSNYHLESPNNNRLRRASWVKSKLEKSLFAKYFLLFATMLGTSMVIGDGILTPCISVLSAVGGIKEATSSMTEGTEALFGDLGHFSVRSIQISTCAVVYPSIILCYVGQSAVLRKHNEYSSDAFFKSVPGPVYWPMFVVAVLAAIIASQAMISATFSIIQQSLSLGCFPRVKVVHTSAKYEGQVYVPEINYLLMLACVAVTIGFRTTDRIGNAYGIAVVFVMVLTSSFLVLIMIMIWKTHILLIISYVLVIGTIELIYLSSVLYKFDQGGYLPLAFAMFLMAIMYIWNDVYRRKYNYELDHKISLQKVKEIVGNTNFYRIPGLAIFYSELVHGIPPLFKHYLDNVPALHSILVFVSIKSLPISKVPGEERFLFRRVQPNELNVFRCVVRYGYTDVRNEQDPFERKLVERLKNFISEEYQFSKTIQNNQESAEKDGELDDTLVEREIEVLEKACTAGIVHLVGENEVIAEKGAGIGKRLLINYGYSFLKRNLRQTDKVFDIPRKRLLKVGMTYEL
;
A
#
# COMPACT_ATOMS: atom_id res chain seq x y z
N MET A 1 39.58 32.26 11.86
CA MET A 1 39.66 30.95 12.53
C MET A 1 38.35 30.18 12.48
N PHE A 2 37.22 30.73 12.91
CA PHE A 2 35.92 30.02 12.88
C PHE A 2 35.55 29.46 11.50
N VAL A 3 35.61 30.28 10.44
CA VAL A 3 35.35 29.84 9.06
C VAL A 3 36.27 28.70 8.63
N VAL A 4 37.55 28.76 9.01
CA VAL A 4 38.54 27.73 8.67
C VAL A 4 38.22 26.41 9.40
N ALA A 5 37.83 26.48 10.68
CA ALA A 5 37.41 25.31 11.44
C ALA A 5 36.13 24.66 10.87
N VAL A 6 35.16 25.48 10.47
CA VAL A 6 33.93 24.99 9.80
C VAL A 6 34.27 24.35 8.46
N MET A 7 35.12 24.98 7.64
CA MET A 7 35.56 24.39 6.37
C MET A 7 36.31 23.08 6.57
N ALA A 8 37.19 22.98 7.57
CA ALA A 8 37.89 21.75 7.90
C ALA A 8 36.92 20.63 8.33
N ALA A 9 35.90 20.95 9.12
CA ALA A 9 34.86 19.99 9.52
C ALA A 9 34.02 19.51 8.34
N ILE A 10 33.68 20.41 7.40
CA ILE A 10 32.96 20.05 6.17
C ILE A 10 33.81 19.12 5.32
N ILE A 11 35.09 19.44 5.11
CA ILE A 11 36.02 18.61 4.32
C ILE A 11 36.20 17.23 4.97
N ALA A 12 36.40 17.16 6.29
CA ALA A 12 36.52 15.89 7.00
C ALA A 12 35.25 15.03 6.89
N SER A 13 34.07 15.66 6.97
CA SER A 13 32.79 14.97 6.81
C SER A 13 32.63 14.40 5.40
N GLN A 14 33.00 15.18 4.37
CA GLN A 14 32.95 14.71 2.98
C GLN A 14 33.92 13.55 2.71
N ALA A 15 35.11 13.58 3.29
CA ALA A 15 36.07 12.49 3.20
C ALA A 15 35.51 11.18 3.81
N MET A 16 34.83 11.27 4.96
CA MET A 16 34.19 10.11 5.60
C MET A 16 33.02 9.54 4.78
N ILE A 17 32.21 10.40 4.16
CA ILE A 17 31.12 9.97 3.27
C ILE A 17 31.70 9.21 2.07
N SER A 18 32.74 9.75 1.44
CA SER A 18 33.41 9.08 0.33
C SER A 18 34.02 7.73 0.73
N GLY A 19 34.69 7.65 1.89
CA GLY A 19 35.22 6.39 2.41
C GLY A 19 34.14 5.34 2.68
N SER A 20 32.96 5.76 3.11
CA SER A 20 31.82 4.87 3.37
C SER A 20 31.32 4.17 2.10
N PHE A 21 31.31 4.85 0.96
CA PHE A 21 30.93 4.25 -0.32
C PHE A 21 31.88 3.12 -0.74
N SER A 22 33.19 3.31 -0.51
CA SER A 22 34.19 2.28 -0.82
C SER A 22 34.03 1.03 0.06
N ILE A 23 33.77 1.19 1.37
CA ILE A 23 33.54 0.07 2.29
C ILE A 23 32.29 -0.73 1.90
N ILE A 24 31.23 -0.04 1.47
CA ILE A 24 29.99 -0.69 1.04
C ILE A 24 30.20 -1.43 -0.28
N GLN A 25 30.94 -0.86 -1.23
CA GLN A 25 31.32 -1.54 -2.47
C GLN A 25 32.09 -2.86 -2.19
N GLN A 26 33.01 -2.85 -1.23
CA GLN A 26 33.71 -4.07 -0.81
C GLN A 26 32.75 -5.08 -0.16
N SER A 27 31.81 -4.62 0.66
CA SER A 27 30.80 -5.47 1.31
C SER A 27 29.83 -6.11 0.31
N LEU A 28 29.49 -5.37 -0.77
CA LEU A 28 28.71 -5.86 -1.91
C LEU A 28 29.44 -6.98 -2.66
N ALA A 29 30.74 -6.79 -2.94
CA ALA A 29 31.57 -7.78 -3.61
C ALA A 29 31.67 -9.10 -2.82
N LEU A 30 31.58 -9.03 -1.49
CA LEU A 30 31.58 -10.19 -0.60
C LEU A 30 30.18 -10.82 -0.39
N GLY A 31 29.12 -10.25 -0.96
CA GLY A 31 27.73 -10.73 -0.77
C GLY A 31 27.17 -10.51 0.64
N CYS A 32 27.80 -9.65 1.43
CA CYS A 32 27.41 -9.37 2.82
C CYS A 32 26.42 -8.21 2.95
N PHE A 33 26.12 -7.52 1.85
CA PHE A 33 25.22 -6.37 1.81
C PHE A 33 24.21 -6.51 0.64
N PRO A 34 22.97 -6.00 0.78
CA PRO A 34 22.00 -5.99 -0.31
C PRO A 34 22.52 -5.25 -1.54
N ARG A 35 22.21 -5.68 -2.78
CA ARG A 35 22.72 -4.95 -3.94
C ARG A 35 22.06 -3.58 -4.01
N VAL A 36 22.90 -2.58 -4.21
CA VAL A 36 22.51 -1.17 -4.36
C VAL A 36 23.12 -0.63 -5.63
N GLN A 37 22.53 0.41 -6.19
CA GLN A 37 23.04 0.98 -7.42
C GLN A 37 24.39 1.68 -7.17
N VAL A 38 25.44 1.16 -7.78
CA VAL A 38 26.80 1.71 -7.67
C VAL A 38 27.04 2.61 -8.89
N ILE A 39 27.13 3.92 -8.68
CA ILE A 39 27.42 4.89 -9.74
C ILE A 39 28.91 5.21 -9.70
N HIS A 40 29.62 4.91 -10.77
CA HIS A 40 31.01 5.32 -10.95
C HIS A 40 31.06 6.77 -11.46
N THR A 41 31.61 7.69 -10.67
CA THR A 41 31.63 9.13 -11.01
C THR A 41 32.78 9.52 -11.93
N SER A 42 33.78 8.64 -12.09
CA SER A 42 34.86 8.82 -13.06
C SER A 42 35.12 7.52 -13.79
N THR A 43 35.29 7.62 -15.12
CA THR A 43 35.75 6.51 -15.97
C THR A 43 37.26 6.30 -15.93
N LYS A 44 38.01 7.25 -15.34
CA LYS A 44 39.49 7.30 -15.38
C LYS A 44 40.16 6.92 -14.06
N TYR A 45 39.49 7.12 -12.92
CA TYR A 45 40.05 6.87 -11.59
C TYR A 45 39.25 5.80 -10.85
N GLU A 46 39.93 4.70 -10.50
CA GLU A 46 39.37 3.62 -9.69
C GLU A 46 39.05 4.12 -8.26
N GLY A 47 37.89 3.72 -7.73
CA GLY A 47 37.47 4.01 -6.35
C GLY A 47 36.58 5.24 -6.18
N GLN A 48 36.34 6.05 -7.21
CA GLN A 48 35.34 7.12 -7.15
C GLN A 48 33.93 6.58 -7.39
N VAL A 49 33.29 6.22 -6.27
CA VAL A 49 31.98 5.60 -6.25
C VAL A 49 30.99 6.48 -5.50
N TYR A 50 29.79 6.62 -6.06
CA TYR A 50 28.66 7.26 -5.43
C TYR A 50 27.52 6.25 -5.33
N ILE A 51 26.98 6.09 -4.12
CA ILE A 51 25.84 5.20 -3.85
C ILE A 51 24.71 6.08 -3.30
N PRO A 52 23.70 6.44 -4.13
CA PRO A 52 22.65 7.37 -3.74
C PRO A 52 21.90 6.96 -2.47
N GLU A 53 21.50 5.69 -2.38
CA GLU A 53 20.68 5.18 -1.27
C GLU A 53 21.42 5.27 0.07
N VAL A 54 22.72 4.95 0.06
CA VAL A 54 23.58 5.06 1.24
C VAL A 54 23.73 6.52 1.66
N ASN A 55 23.88 7.44 0.72
CA ASN A 55 24.01 8.86 1.03
C ASN A 55 22.76 9.40 1.74
N TYR A 56 21.56 9.03 1.28
CA TYR A 56 20.31 9.39 1.96
C TYR A 56 20.22 8.79 3.35
N ILE A 57 20.58 7.51 3.52
CA ILE A 57 20.58 6.84 4.83
C ILE A 57 21.55 7.55 5.79
N LEU A 58 22.76 7.86 5.34
CA LEU A 58 23.77 8.59 6.12
C LEU A 58 23.27 9.98 6.51
N MET A 59 22.60 10.70 5.61
CA MET A 59 22.02 12.01 5.90
C MET A 59 20.96 11.92 7.00
N VAL A 60 19.99 11.01 6.86
CA VAL A 60 18.91 10.81 7.86
C VAL A 60 19.50 10.37 9.20
N ALA A 61 20.45 9.44 9.19
CA ALA A 61 21.14 8.98 10.39
C ALA A 61 21.91 10.12 11.08
N CYS A 62 22.60 10.97 10.32
CA CYS A 62 23.33 12.12 10.85
C CYS A 62 22.39 13.12 11.55
N VAL A 63 21.24 13.42 10.94
CA VAL A 63 20.21 14.27 11.54
C VAL A 63 19.65 13.63 12.82
N ALA A 64 19.31 12.34 12.78
CA ALA A 64 18.75 11.62 13.92
C ALA A 64 19.72 11.54 15.11
N VAL A 65 21.00 11.24 14.86
CA VAL A 65 22.05 11.18 15.89
C VAL A 65 22.29 12.56 16.50
N THR A 66 22.33 13.61 15.67
CA THR A 66 22.53 14.99 16.14
C THR A 66 21.35 15.45 16.99
N ALA A 67 20.11 15.15 16.59
CA ALA A 67 18.90 15.46 17.35
C ALA A 67 18.82 14.66 18.66
N GLY A 68 19.26 13.40 18.66
CA GLY A 68 19.19 12.49 19.80
C GLY A 68 20.14 12.83 20.94
N PHE A 69 21.39 13.17 20.66
CA PHE A 69 22.40 13.40 21.69
C PHE A 69 22.40 14.81 22.30
N LYS A 70 21.85 15.81 21.59
CA LYS A 70 21.71 17.22 22.00
C LYS A 70 22.99 17.96 22.42
N THR A 71 24.10 17.25 22.62
CA THR A 71 25.39 17.72 23.16
C THR A 71 26.54 17.07 22.40
N THR A 72 27.59 17.85 22.08
CA THR A 72 28.77 17.40 21.34
C THR A 72 29.65 16.43 22.12
N THR A 73 29.62 16.50 23.46
CA THR A 73 30.41 15.65 24.37
C THR A 73 29.98 14.17 24.30
N ASN A 74 28.67 13.91 24.30
CA ASN A 74 28.14 12.56 24.21
C ASN A 74 28.39 11.94 22.82
N ILE A 75 28.29 12.75 21.75
CA ILE A 75 28.63 12.32 20.39
C ILE A 75 30.12 11.98 20.29
N GLY A 76 30.99 12.81 20.86
CA GLY A 76 32.44 12.56 20.89
C GLY A 76 32.80 11.26 21.62
N ASN A 77 32.13 10.97 22.74
CA ASN A 77 32.32 9.71 23.45
C ASN A 77 31.88 8.49 22.63
N ALA A 78 30.73 8.58 21.94
CA ALA A 78 30.24 7.53 21.05
C ALA A 78 31.20 7.30 19.87
N TYR A 79 31.67 8.37 19.23
CA TYR A 79 32.65 8.30 18.14
C TYR A 79 33.95 7.63 18.60
N GLY A 80 34.48 8.00 19.78
CA GLY A 80 35.70 7.42 20.34
C GLY A 80 35.60 5.90 20.54
N ILE A 81 34.45 5.39 21.00
CA ILE A 81 34.21 3.94 21.15
C ILE A 81 34.28 3.23 19.80
N ALA A 82 33.58 3.76 18.79
CA ALA A 82 33.55 3.14 17.47
C ALA A 82 34.96 3.05 16.85
N VAL A 83 35.74 4.14 16.91
CA VAL A 83 37.09 4.18 16.35
C VAL A 83 38.03 3.20 17.06
N VAL A 84 38.03 3.17 18.40
CA VAL A 84 38.92 2.27 19.17
C VAL A 84 38.59 0.80 18.90
N PHE A 85 37.32 0.44 18.78
CA PHE A 85 36.91 -0.92 18.38
C PHE A 85 37.40 -1.29 16.98
N VAL A 86 37.24 -0.39 16.00
CA VAL A 86 37.72 -0.62 14.63
C VAL A 86 39.23 -0.80 14.61
N MET A 87 39.98 0.07 15.31
CA MET A 87 41.43 -0.02 15.42
C MET A 87 41.87 -1.36 16.01
N THR A 88 41.26 -1.78 17.13
CA THR A 88 41.56 -3.06 17.78
C THR A 88 41.32 -4.25 16.85
N ILE A 89 40.23 -4.23 16.08
CA ILE A 89 39.90 -5.27 15.09
C ILE A 89 40.93 -5.28 13.96
N THR A 90 41.27 -4.11 13.40
CA THR A 90 42.25 -4.01 12.31
C THR A 90 43.64 -4.47 12.74
N SER A 91 44.08 -4.11 13.94
CA SER A 91 45.36 -4.52 14.49
C SER A 91 45.40 -6.03 14.74
N THR A 92 44.28 -6.63 15.20
CA THR A 92 44.15 -8.09 15.37
C THR A 92 44.21 -8.82 14.01
N PHE A 93 43.52 -8.32 12.99
CA PHE A 93 43.61 -8.88 11.64
C PHE A 93 45.00 -8.72 11.02
N LEU A 94 45.69 -7.60 11.28
CA LEU A 94 47.04 -7.39 10.77
C LEU A 94 48.01 -8.40 11.36
N VAL A 95 47.87 -8.76 12.64
CA VAL A 95 48.66 -9.84 13.26
C VAL A 95 48.44 -11.17 12.52
N LEU A 96 47.20 -11.53 12.20
CA LEU A 96 46.89 -12.73 11.41
C LEU A 96 47.52 -12.67 10.02
N VAL A 97 47.48 -11.50 9.35
CA VAL A 97 48.12 -11.29 8.03
C VAL A 97 49.63 -11.42 8.11
N MET A 98 50.27 -10.85 9.14
CA MET A 98 51.72 -10.97 9.36
C MET A 98 52.14 -12.43 9.54
N ILE A 99 51.35 -13.22 10.26
CA ILE A 99 51.63 -14.64 10.51
C ILE A 99 51.36 -15.49 9.25
N MET A 100 50.16 -15.36 8.65
CA MET A 100 49.69 -16.29 7.62
C MET A 100 50.14 -15.90 6.20
N ILE A 101 50.13 -14.62 5.87
CA ILE A 101 50.37 -14.13 4.50
C ILE A 101 51.83 -13.67 4.36
N TRP A 102 52.27 -12.74 5.21
CA TRP A 102 53.61 -12.17 5.10
C TRP A 102 54.72 -13.04 5.71
N LYS A 103 54.35 -14.07 6.49
CA LYS A 103 55.27 -15.00 7.17
C LYS A 103 56.38 -14.26 7.92
N THR A 104 56.02 -13.16 8.59
CA THR A 104 56.96 -12.29 9.29
C THR A 104 57.58 -13.00 10.49
N HIS A 105 58.82 -12.65 10.82
CA HIS A 105 59.53 -13.27 11.95
C HIS A 105 58.77 -13.07 13.28
N ILE A 106 58.64 -14.14 14.08
CA ILE A 106 57.79 -14.19 15.30
C ILE A 106 58.11 -13.06 16.28
N LEU A 107 59.37 -12.66 16.38
CA LEU A 107 59.84 -11.60 17.28
C LEU A 107 59.25 -10.23 16.92
N LEU A 108 59.08 -9.94 15.63
CA LEU A 108 58.52 -8.68 15.14
C LEU A 108 57.00 -8.63 15.37
N VAL A 109 56.34 -9.78 15.24
CA VAL A 109 54.91 -9.93 15.57
C VAL A 109 54.69 -9.72 17.07
N LEU A 110 55.53 -10.32 17.92
CA LEU A 110 55.47 -10.13 19.37
C LEU A 110 55.73 -8.67 19.77
N LEU A 111 56.66 -7.98 19.10
CA LEU A 111 56.91 -6.56 19.31
C LEU A 111 55.69 -5.71 18.93
N TYR A 112 55.05 -5.99 17.80
CA TYR A 112 53.83 -5.31 17.35
C TYR A 112 52.69 -5.50 18.36
N ILE A 113 52.45 -6.74 18.81
CA ILE A 113 51.44 -7.05 19.84
C ILE A 113 51.76 -6.32 21.15
N SER A 114 53.03 -6.33 21.57
CA SER A 114 53.45 -5.70 22.83
C SER A 114 53.37 -4.18 22.83
N THR A 115 53.40 -3.52 21.66
CA THR A 115 53.43 -2.06 21.56
C THR A 115 52.09 -1.47 21.13
N ILE A 116 51.50 -1.97 20.05
CA ILE A 116 50.28 -1.38 19.46
C ILE A 116 49.03 -1.96 20.12
N CYS A 117 48.93 -3.29 20.27
CA CYS A 117 47.74 -3.89 20.88
C CYS A 117 47.62 -3.54 22.38
N THR A 118 48.73 -3.35 23.09
CA THR A 118 48.71 -2.92 24.50
C THR A 118 48.21 -1.48 24.66
N VAL A 119 48.66 -0.56 23.80
CA VAL A 119 48.17 0.83 23.77
C VAL A 119 46.69 0.86 23.45
N GLU A 120 46.25 0.12 22.42
CA GLU A 120 44.83 0.03 22.06
C GLU A 120 43.98 -0.58 23.18
N LEU A 121 44.47 -1.57 23.92
CA LEU A 121 43.77 -2.15 25.07
C LEU A 121 43.62 -1.16 26.23
N ILE A 122 44.61 -0.29 26.46
CA ILE A 122 44.52 0.81 27.43
C ILE A 122 43.47 1.82 26.99
N TYR A 123 43.42 2.18 25.70
CA TYR A 123 42.37 3.06 25.18
C TYR A 123 40.99 2.41 25.29
N LEU A 124 40.86 1.13 24.96
CA LEU A 124 39.60 0.39 25.06
C LEU A 124 39.07 0.36 26.50
N THR A 125 39.92 0.08 27.49
CA THR A 125 39.55 0.07 28.91
C THR A 125 39.16 1.46 29.42
N SER A 126 39.88 2.52 29.04
CA SER A 126 39.53 3.91 29.37
C SER A 126 38.17 4.32 28.80
N VAL A 127 37.89 3.86 27.58
CA VAL A 127 36.70 4.22 26.82
C VAL A 127 35.46 3.41 27.25
N LEU A 128 35.62 2.16 27.70
CA LEU A 128 34.55 1.35 28.31
C LEU A 128 33.94 2.01 29.56
N TYR A 129 34.71 2.83 30.29
CA TYR A 129 34.19 3.58 31.44
C TYR A 129 33.11 4.61 31.05
N LYS A 130 33.13 5.07 29.79
CA LYS A 130 32.17 6.04 29.24
C LYS A 130 30.97 5.39 28.55
N PHE A 131 30.78 4.08 28.70
CA PHE A 131 29.69 3.34 28.06
C PHE A 131 28.30 3.91 28.39
N LYS A 132 28.07 4.31 29.66
CA LYS A 132 26.81 4.92 30.10
C LYS A 132 26.58 6.35 29.56
N GLN A 133 27.60 7.01 29.02
CA GLN A 133 27.55 8.39 28.53
C GLN A 133 27.30 8.47 27.01
N GLY A 134 26.58 7.49 26.45
CA GLY A 134 26.24 7.42 25.02
C GLY A 134 27.01 6.37 24.22
N GLY A 135 27.93 5.68 24.88
CA GLY A 135 28.81 4.69 24.26
C GLY A 135 28.18 3.38 23.81
N TYR A 136 26.99 3.07 24.33
CA TYR A 136 26.24 1.89 23.93
C TYR A 136 25.67 1.99 22.50
N LEU A 137 25.47 3.20 21.97
CA LEU A 137 24.75 3.41 20.72
C LEU A 137 25.51 2.87 19.48
N PRO A 138 26.80 3.17 19.26
CA PRO A 138 27.54 2.62 18.12
C PRO A 138 27.63 1.09 18.18
N LEU A 139 27.75 0.52 19.38
CA LEU A 139 27.81 -0.94 19.56
C LEU A 139 26.46 -1.59 19.25
N ALA A 140 25.35 -1.00 19.71
CA ALA A 140 24.00 -1.46 19.37
C ALA A 140 23.74 -1.37 17.86
N PHE A 141 24.17 -0.28 17.21
CA PHE A 141 24.05 -0.11 15.77
C PHE A 141 24.90 -1.12 14.98
N ALA A 142 26.14 -1.36 15.42
CA ALA A 142 27.01 -2.37 14.84
C ALA A 142 26.44 -3.79 15.00
N ALA A 143 25.88 -4.12 16.16
CA ALA A 143 25.22 -5.42 16.39
C ALA A 143 23.98 -5.59 15.50
N PHE A 144 23.17 -4.55 15.34
CA PHE A 144 22.03 -4.55 14.43
C PHE A 144 22.46 -4.75 12.97
N LEU A 145 23.44 -3.97 12.49
CA LEU A 145 23.96 -4.13 11.12
C LEU A 145 24.57 -5.51 10.91
N MET A 146 25.31 -6.05 11.88
CA MET A 146 25.87 -7.39 11.83
C MET A 146 24.77 -8.46 11.70
N MET A 147 23.68 -8.32 12.46
CA MET A 147 22.52 -9.21 12.36
C MET A 147 21.91 -9.15 10.94
N VAL A 148 21.73 -7.95 10.38
CA VAL A 148 21.20 -7.75 9.02
C VAL A 148 22.14 -8.38 7.97
N MET A 149 23.45 -8.12 8.05
CA MET A 149 24.45 -8.69 7.14
C MET A 149 24.50 -10.21 7.23
N PHE A 150 24.38 -10.78 8.44
CA PHE A 150 24.35 -12.22 8.65
C PHE A 150 23.10 -12.86 8.06
N ILE A 151 21.92 -12.27 8.29
CA ILE A 151 20.65 -12.73 7.72
C ILE A 151 20.73 -12.69 6.18
N TRP A 152 21.20 -11.56 5.63
CA TRP A 152 21.34 -11.40 4.18
C TRP A 152 22.28 -12.45 3.57
N ASN A 153 23.48 -12.59 4.11
CA ASN A 153 24.47 -13.56 3.64
C ASN A 153 23.94 -15.00 3.77
N SER A 154 23.25 -15.33 4.87
CA SER A 154 22.63 -16.65 5.05
C SER A 154 21.55 -16.94 4.01
N VAL A 155 20.70 -15.96 3.68
CA VAL A 155 19.65 -16.12 2.67
C VAL A 155 20.26 -16.23 1.27
N HIS A 156 21.22 -15.36 0.95
CA HIS A 156 21.90 -15.36 -0.35
C HIS A 156 22.64 -16.67 -0.63
N ARG A 157 23.36 -17.21 0.37
CA ARG A 157 23.99 -18.54 0.24
C ARG A 157 22.98 -19.66 0.04
N ARG A 158 21.90 -19.70 0.83
CA ARG A 158 20.85 -20.72 0.67
C ARG A 158 20.23 -20.69 -0.73
N LYS A 159 20.00 -19.50 -1.29
CA LYS A 159 19.53 -19.32 -2.68
C LYS A 159 20.53 -19.90 -3.68
N TYR A 160 21.81 -19.54 -3.56
CA TYR A 160 22.86 -20.04 -4.44
C TYR A 160 22.96 -21.56 -4.43
N TYR A 161 22.92 -22.19 -3.24
CA TYR A 161 22.94 -23.66 -3.13
C TYR A 161 21.68 -24.31 -3.71
N TYR A 162 20.50 -23.70 -3.54
CA TYR A 162 19.25 -24.19 -4.14
C TYR A 162 19.32 -24.19 -5.68
N GLU A 163 19.83 -23.11 -6.29
CA GLU A 163 20.03 -23.03 -7.73
C GLU A 163 21.07 -24.04 -8.22
N LEU A 164 22.12 -24.31 -7.44
CA LEU A 164 23.15 -25.30 -7.76
C LEU A 164 22.60 -26.73 -7.72
N GLU A 165 21.71 -27.03 -6.77
CA GLU A 165 21.06 -28.34 -6.62
C GLU A 165 20.02 -28.61 -7.73
N HIS A 166 19.32 -27.56 -8.20
CA HIS A 166 18.29 -27.64 -9.23
C HIS A 166 18.78 -27.18 -10.63
N LYS A 167 20.09 -27.13 -10.86
CA LYS A 167 20.64 -26.74 -12.16
C LYS A 167 20.21 -27.74 -13.24
N VAL A 168 19.91 -27.23 -14.43
CA VAL A 168 19.58 -28.06 -15.59
C VAL A 168 20.89 -28.50 -16.25
N SER A 169 21.04 -29.80 -16.50
CA SER A 169 22.22 -30.33 -17.19
C SER A 169 22.17 -29.99 -18.68
N PRO A 170 23.31 -29.86 -19.37
CA PRO A 170 23.33 -29.63 -20.82
C PRO A 170 22.59 -30.72 -21.60
N GLU A 171 22.65 -31.98 -21.13
CA GLU A 171 21.94 -33.12 -21.71
C GLU A 171 20.42 -32.95 -21.60
N GLU A 172 19.91 -32.56 -20.43
CA GLU A 172 18.48 -32.25 -20.24
C GLU A 172 18.02 -31.11 -21.15
N VAL A 173 18.85 -30.10 -21.40
CA VAL A 173 18.49 -29.02 -22.33
C VAL A 173 18.42 -29.50 -23.77
N THR A 174 19.35 -30.36 -24.21
CA THR A 174 19.25 -30.96 -25.55
C THR A 174 18.02 -31.83 -25.69
N GLU A 175 17.61 -32.55 -24.64
CA GLU A 175 16.38 -33.32 -24.62
C GLU A 175 15.16 -32.39 -24.71
N ILE A 176 15.11 -31.32 -23.92
CA ILE A 176 14.03 -30.34 -23.92
C ILE A 176 13.90 -29.67 -25.29
N VAL A 177 15.00 -29.15 -25.86
CA VAL A 177 15.01 -28.43 -27.15
C VAL A 177 14.59 -29.32 -28.33
N ASN A 178 14.80 -30.63 -28.22
CA ASN A 178 14.43 -31.61 -29.25
C ASN A 178 13.03 -32.23 -29.04
N ARG A 179 12.27 -31.82 -28.01
CA ARG A 179 10.88 -32.26 -27.85
C ARG A 179 10.02 -31.77 -29.02
N GLU A 180 9.27 -32.69 -29.63
CA GLU A 180 8.39 -32.40 -30.78
C GLU A 180 7.29 -31.37 -30.46
N ASN A 181 6.89 -31.25 -29.19
CA ASN A 181 5.80 -30.38 -28.75
C ASN A 181 6.21 -28.92 -28.50
N ILE A 182 7.46 -28.52 -28.77
CA ILE A 182 7.91 -27.13 -28.55
C ILE A 182 7.85 -26.33 -29.85
N CYS A 183 7.11 -25.22 -29.81
CA CYS A 183 7.05 -24.28 -30.94
C CYS A 183 8.33 -23.45 -31.03
N ARG A 184 8.96 -23.39 -32.21
CA ARG A 184 10.09 -22.49 -32.45
C ARG A 184 9.62 -21.15 -33.00
N VAL A 185 9.94 -20.11 -32.25
CA VAL A 185 9.61 -18.73 -32.54
C VAL A 185 10.84 -17.99 -33.04
N GLN A 186 10.67 -17.06 -33.96
CA GLN A 186 11.77 -16.24 -34.46
C GLN A 186 12.15 -15.15 -33.44
N GLY A 187 13.43 -15.07 -33.07
CA GLY A 187 13.94 -14.07 -32.12
C GLY A 187 15.08 -14.58 -31.24
N LEU A 188 15.52 -13.73 -30.32
CA LEU A 188 16.60 -14.01 -29.36
C LEU A 188 16.06 -13.99 -27.93
N ALA A 189 16.28 -15.05 -27.16
CA ALA A 189 15.97 -15.07 -25.72
C ALA A 189 17.25 -15.13 -24.87
N ILE A 190 17.34 -14.25 -23.87
CA ILE A 190 18.45 -14.16 -22.93
C ILE A 190 17.96 -14.59 -21.55
N PHE A 191 18.52 -15.67 -21.03
CA PHE A 191 18.28 -16.19 -19.69
C PHE A 191 19.41 -15.75 -18.77
N TYR A 192 19.06 -15.03 -17.71
CA TYR A 192 20.03 -14.57 -16.72
C TYR A 192 20.24 -15.61 -15.62
N SER A 193 21.50 -15.82 -15.24
CA SER A 193 21.91 -16.78 -14.21
C SER A 193 23.02 -16.22 -13.31
N GLU A 194 23.04 -16.64 -12.05
CA GLU A 194 24.19 -16.46 -11.13
C GLU A 194 25.10 -17.70 -11.11
N LEU A 195 24.71 -18.80 -11.77
CA LEU A 195 25.46 -20.04 -11.85
C LEU A 195 26.57 -19.95 -12.90
N VAL A 196 27.82 -20.12 -12.47
CA VAL A 196 28.99 -20.17 -13.37
C VAL A 196 28.97 -21.41 -14.26
N ASN A 197 28.45 -22.53 -13.74
CA ASN A 197 28.43 -23.83 -14.41
C ASN A 197 27.03 -24.47 -14.30
N GLY A 198 26.19 -24.26 -15.32
CA GLY A 198 24.87 -24.89 -15.42
C GLY A 198 23.80 -23.93 -15.94
N ILE A 199 22.75 -24.49 -16.53
CA ILE A 199 21.61 -23.72 -17.05
C ILE A 199 20.65 -23.44 -15.88
N PRO A 200 20.17 -22.20 -15.72
CA PRO A 200 19.38 -21.82 -14.55
C PRO A 200 18.03 -22.55 -14.54
N PRO A 201 17.48 -22.89 -13.36
CA PRO A 201 16.21 -23.61 -13.22
C PRO A 201 15.02 -22.85 -13.83
N ILE A 202 15.14 -21.53 -13.99
CA ILE A 202 14.13 -20.72 -14.69
C ILE A 202 13.90 -21.15 -16.14
N PHE A 203 14.92 -21.68 -16.82
CA PHE A 203 14.76 -22.18 -18.18
C PHE A 203 13.71 -23.30 -18.22
N LYS A 204 13.84 -24.28 -17.32
CA LYS A 204 12.88 -25.38 -17.19
C LYS A 204 11.49 -24.87 -16.78
N HIS A 205 11.43 -23.96 -15.81
CA HIS A 205 10.16 -23.33 -15.39
C HIS A 205 9.47 -22.59 -16.54
N TYR A 206 10.22 -21.88 -17.38
CA TYR A 206 9.65 -21.19 -18.55
C TYR A 206 9.10 -22.19 -19.57
N VAL A 207 9.89 -23.19 -19.97
CA VAL A 207 9.49 -24.17 -20.99
C VAL A 207 8.31 -25.03 -20.55
N ASP A 208 8.26 -25.41 -19.26
CA ASP A 208 7.16 -26.20 -18.71
C ASP A 208 5.81 -25.45 -18.73
N ASN A 209 5.83 -24.10 -18.68
CA ASN A 209 4.63 -23.26 -18.71
C ASN A 209 4.32 -22.70 -20.11
N VAL A 210 5.35 -22.37 -20.88
CA VAL A 210 5.26 -21.86 -22.25
C VAL A 210 6.19 -22.72 -23.11
N PRO A 211 5.68 -23.79 -23.76
CA PRO A 211 6.43 -24.61 -24.69
C PRO A 211 6.67 -23.89 -26.02
N ALA A 212 7.23 -22.68 -25.96
CA ALA A 212 7.69 -21.89 -27.09
C ALA A 212 9.10 -21.38 -26.82
N LEU A 213 10.03 -21.67 -27.72
CA LEU A 213 11.43 -21.26 -27.62
C LEU A 213 11.81 -20.36 -28.79
N HIS A 214 12.53 -19.29 -28.49
CA HIS A 214 13.13 -18.44 -29.51
C HIS A 214 14.23 -19.17 -30.29
N SER A 215 14.46 -18.77 -31.55
CA SER A 215 15.41 -19.39 -32.45
C SER A 215 16.85 -19.42 -31.94
N VAL A 216 17.22 -18.42 -31.13
CA VAL A 216 18.54 -18.35 -30.49
C VAL A 216 18.34 -18.15 -28.98
N LEU A 217 18.99 -18.99 -28.19
CA LEU A 217 18.94 -18.97 -26.73
C LEU A 217 20.34 -18.62 -26.20
N ILE A 218 20.42 -17.59 -25.34
CA ILE A 218 21.67 -17.20 -24.67
C ILE A 218 21.47 -17.36 -23.16
N PHE A 219 22.35 -18.14 -22.54
CA PHE A 219 22.45 -18.22 -21.08
C PHE A 219 23.57 -17.30 -20.61
N LEU A 220 23.19 -16.15 -20.04
CA LEU A 220 24.13 -15.15 -19.58
C LEU A 220 24.35 -15.29 -18.08
N THR A 221 25.60 -15.55 -17.69
CA THR A 221 25.99 -15.51 -16.27
C THR A 221 26.60 -14.16 -15.95
N ILE A 222 25.94 -13.38 -15.08
CA ILE A 222 26.48 -12.10 -14.62
C ILE A 222 27.30 -12.34 -13.36
N LYS A 223 28.62 -12.25 -13.48
CA LYS A 223 29.52 -12.19 -12.33
C LYS A 223 30.00 -10.76 -12.17
N SER A 224 29.64 -10.10 -11.08
CA SER A 224 30.23 -8.82 -10.71
C SER A 224 31.68 -9.05 -10.29
N LEU A 225 32.59 -9.14 -11.25
CA LEU A 225 34.02 -9.08 -10.98
C LEU A 225 34.37 -7.64 -10.60
N PRO A 226 35.27 -7.41 -9.65
CA PRO A 226 35.69 -6.07 -9.20
C PRO A 226 36.56 -5.32 -10.24
N ILE A 227 36.45 -5.66 -11.53
CA ILE A 227 37.35 -5.18 -12.58
C ILE A 227 36.57 -4.33 -13.58
N ASN A 228 37.17 -3.18 -13.92
CA ASN A 228 36.75 -2.18 -14.90
C ASN A 228 35.99 -2.78 -16.10
N ALA A 229 34.66 -2.70 -16.08
CA ALA A 229 33.92 -2.61 -17.31
C ALA A 229 34.02 -1.15 -17.77
N GLN A 230 34.71 -0.91 -18.88
CA GLN A 230 34.53 0.34 -19.60
C GLN A 230 33.03 0.48 -19.86
N ASN A 231 32.43 1.59 -19.44
CA ASN A 231 31.11 1.98 -19.90
C ASN A 231 31.24 2.34 -21.38
N GLU A 232 31.28 1.34 -22.25
CA GLU A 232 31.00 1.55 -23.67
C GLU A 232 29.52 1.94 -23.75
N GLU A 233 29.25 3.15 -24.27
CA GLU A 233 27.91 3.67 -24.55
C GLU A 233 27.17 2.87 -25.64
N ASP A 234 27.79 1.83 -26.19
CA ASP A 234 27.16 0.91 -27.13
C ASP A 234 26.21 -0.05 -26.40
N SER A 235 25.04 -0.32 -27.01
CA SER A 235 24.01 -1.13 -26.36
C SER A 235 24.59 -2.50 -25.99
N PHE A 236 24.58 -2.86 -24.69
CA PHE A 236 25.08 -4.12 -24.15
C PHE A 236 24.76 -5.33 -25.04
N GLU A 237 23.53 -5.36 -25.53
CA GLU A 237 23.01 -6.38 -26.42
C GLU A 237 23.76 -6.49 -27.77
N ARG A 238 24.19 -5.36 -28.38
CA ARG A 238 24.99 -5.36 -29.62
C ARG A 238 26.38 -5.94 -29.37
N ASN A 239 27.03 -5.54 -28.28
CA ASN A 239 28.36 -6.06 -27.91
C ASN A 239 28.30 -7.57 -27.65
N LEU A 240 27.24 -8.02 -26.95
CA LEU A 240 27.00 -9.44 -26.72
C LEU A 240 26.84 -10.23 -28.03
N VAL A 241 26.06 -9.70 -28.97
CA VAL A 241 25.84 -10.34 -30.29
C VAL A 241 27.13 -10.37 -31.11
N GLU A 242 27.91 -9.29 -31.14
CA GLU A 242 29.19 -9.28 -31.87
C GLU A 242 30.20 -10.27 -31.26
N ARG A 243 30.30 -10.36 -29.93
CA ARG A 243 31.13 -11.39 -29.26
C ARG A 243 30.67 -12.80 -29.56
N LEU A 244 29.35 -13.03 -29.64
CA LEU A 244 28.81 -14.33 -30.03
C LEU A 244 29.20 -14.69 -31.47
N LYS A 245 29.14 -13.72 -32.39
CA LYS A 245 29.59 -13.92 -33.78
C LYS A 245 31.08 -14.24 -33.86
N GLU A 246 31.92 -13.54 -33.09
CA GLU A 246 33.35 -13.83 -33.01
C GLU A 246 33.61 -15.25 -32.51
N TYR A 247 32.89 -15.68 -31.46
CA TYR A 247 32.98 -17.04 -30.93
C TYR A 247 32.58 -18.09 -31.97
N ILE A 248 31.47 -17.86 -32.70
CA ILE A 248 31.03 -18.77 -33.77
C ILE A 248 32.09 -18.85 -34.87
N ARG A 249 32.66 -17.72 -35.31
CA ARG A 249 33.76 -17.70 -36.32
C ARG A 249 34.99 -18.49 -35.86
N ALA A 250 35.28 -18.48 -34.56
CA ALA A 250 36.45 -19.16 -34.01
C ALA A 250 36.27 -20.68 -33.83
N ASN A 251 35.03 -21.14 -33.58
CA ASN A 251 34.77 -22.52 -33.13
C ASN A 251 33.92 -23.38 -34.08
N SER A 252 33.34 -22.82 -35.14
CA SER A 252 32.53 -23.58 -36.11
C SER A 252 33.33 -23.89 -37.39
N LEU A 253 32.94 -24.96 -38.10
CA LEU A 253 33.51 -25.29 -39.41
C LEU A 253 33.17 -24.15 -40.39
N SER A 254 34.11 -23.76 -41.25
CA SER A 254 33.99 -22.55 -42.11
C SER A 254 32.71 -22.50 -42.98
N SER A 255 32.11 -23.66 -43.27
CA SER A 255 30.87 -23.79 -44.04
C SER A 255 29.57 -23.68 -43.21
N SER A 256 29.60 -23.92 -41.89
CA SER A 256 28.44 -23.76 -40.97
C SER A 256 28.43 -22.40 -40.28
N ALA A 257 29.62 -21.83 -40.04
CA ALA A 257 29.82 -20.51 -39.43
C ALA A 257 28.96 -19.41 -40.06
N GLY A 258 28.93 -19.37 -41.41
CA GLY A 258 28.17 -18.35 -42.15
C GLY A 258 26.66 -18.44 -41.93
N ARG A 259 26.11 -19.66 -41.85
CA ARG A 259 24.66 -19.86 -41.62
C ARG A 259 24.26 -19.54 -40.19
N GLU A 260 25.05 -19.96 -39.21
CA GLU A 260 24.79 -19.68 -37.79
C GLU A 260 24.83 -18.17 -37.51
N ILE A 261 25.78 -17.44 -38.10
CA ILE A 261 25.86 -15.98 -37.97
C ILE A 261 24.65 -15.28 -38.63
N GLU A 262 24.21 -15.76 -39.78
CA GLU A 262 23.02 -15.23 -40.45
C GLU A 262 21.74 -15.46 -39.64
N GLU A 263 21.61 -16.63 -38.99
CA GLU A 263 20.50 -16.93 -38.07
C GLU A 263 20.52 -16.01 -36.85
N VAL A 264 21.68 -15.76 -36.25
CA VAL A 264 21.83 -14.81 -35.13
C VAL A 264 21.44 -13.39 -35.56
N ASP A 265 21.86 -12.93 -36.74
CA ASP A 265 21.47 -11.61 -37.25
C ASP A 265 19.97 -11.49 -37.56
N LYS A 266 19.36 -12.59 -38.01
CA LYS A 266 17.92 -12.66 -38.26
C LYS A 266 17.13 -12.65 -36.94
N ALA A 267 17.59 -13.41 -35.95
CA ALA A 267 17.02 -13.45 -34.60
C ALA A 267 17.11 -12.08 -33.90
N TRP A 268 18.27 -11.44 -33.97
CA TRP A 268 18.50 -10.09 -33.44
C TRP A 268 17.54 -9.04 -34.01
N ARG A 269 17.30 -9.09 -35.34
CA ARG A 269 16.36 -8.18 -36.01
C ARG A 269 14.90 -8.44 -35.64
N ALA A 270 14.55 -9.68 -35.31
CA ALA A 270 13.20 -10.06 -34.94
C ALA A 270 12.81 -9.60 -33.51
N GLY A 271 13.78 -9.41 -32.61
CA GLY A 271 13.57 -8.90 -31.26
C GLY A 271 14.32 -9.69 -30.19
N VAL A 272 14.52 -9.07 -29.02
CA VAL A 272 15.25 -9.65 -27.88
C VAL A 272 14.32 -9.72 -26.68
N VAL A 273 14.23 -10.90 -26.07
CA VAL A 273 13.43 -11.14 -24.86
C VAL A 273 14.35 -11.48 -23.71
N HIS A 274 14.18 -10.79 -22.59
CA HIS A 274 14.94 -10.99 -21.37
C HIS A 274 14.12 -11.80 -20.36
N LEU A 275 14.65 -12.94 -19.91
CA LEU A 275 13.99 -13.83 -18.96
C LEU A 275 14.79 -13.87 -17.65
N VAL A 276 14.14 -13.39 -16.58
CA VAL A 276 14.76 -13.11 -15.28
C VAL A 276 13.96 -13.80 -14.17
N GLY A 277 14.64 -14.40 -13.18
CA GLY A 277 13.99 -15.01 -12.02
C GLY A 277 13.50 -13.98 -11.01
N GLU A 278 12.44 -14.33 -10.27
CA GLU A 278 11.67 -13.47 -9.34
C GLU A 278 12.50 -12.69 -8.29
N ASN A 279 13.78 -13.00 -8.11
CA ASN A 279 14.68 -12.30 -7.18
C ASN A 279 15.99 -11.85 -7.86
N ALA A 280 15.94 -11.57 -9.16
CA ALA A 280 17.02 -10.94 -9.93
C ALA A 280 16.64 -9.54 -10.43
N ASP A 281 15.59 -8.94 -9.84
CA ASP A 281 15.08 -7.57 -10.04
C ASP A 281 16.14 -6.44 -9.90
N GLU A 282 17.37 -6.77 -9.49
CA GLU A 282 18.47 -5.80 -9.36
C GLU A 282 19.43 -5.79 -10.56
N ILE A 283 19.18 -6.60 -11.62
CA ILE A 283 19.89 -6.46 -12.89
C ILE A 283 19.21 -5.32 -13.68
N HIS A 284 19.59 -4.08 -13.38
CA HIS A 284 19.25 -2.94 -14.24
C HIS A 284 19.91 -3.13 -15.61
N VAL A 285 19.14 -3.63 -16.58
CA VAL A 285 19.55 -3.59 -17.99
C VAL A 285 19.58 -2.11 -18.41
N PRO A 286 20.72 -1.56 -18.86
CA PRO A 286 20.81 -0.16 -19.25
C PRO A 286 19.84 0.14 -20.40
N ASN A 287 19.08 1.24 -20.23
CA ASN A 287 17.99 1.71 -21.09
C ASN A 287 18.20 1.45 -22.59
N VAL A 288 17.37 0.58 -23.17
CA VAL A 288 17.22 0.46 -24.63
C VAL A 288 16.34 1.62 -25.10
N ALA A 289 16.97 2.58 -25.78
CA ALA A 289 16.27 3.61 -26.54
C ALA A 289 15.86 3.04 -27.91
N LYS A 290 14.56 3.13 -28.25
CA LYS A 290 14.12 3.21 -29.66
C LYS A 290 13.19 4.39 -29.89
N THR A 291 13.77 5.38 -30.55
CA THR A 291 13.31 6.13 -31.73
C THR A 291 11.83 6.56 -31.83
N THR A 292 11.68 7.88 -31.71
CA THR A 292 10.64 8.80 -32.18
C THR A 292 9.66 8.31 -33.26
N MET A 293 8.36 8.57 -33.04
CA MET A 293 7.37 8.77 -34.10
C MET A 293 6.62 10.09 -33.83
N PHE A 294 6.60 10.99 -34.82
CA PHE A 294 5.91 12.29 -34.78
C PHE A 294 4.42 12.16 -35.14
N PRO A 295 3.57 13.14 -34.74
CA PRO A 295 2.12 12.99 -34.71
C PRO A 295 1.49 13.28 -36.07
N LEU A 296 0.42 12.55 -36.40
CA LEU A 296 -0.51 12.92 -37.47
C LEU A 296 -1.82 13.42 -36.87
N ARG A 297 -2.24 14.57 -37.38
CA ARG A 297 -3.34 15.40 -36.90
C ARG A 297 -4.69 14.70 -36.90
N VAL A 298 -5.43 15.06 -35.87
CA VAL A 298 -6.88 15.04 -35.73
C VAL A 298 -7.56 15.69 -36.94
N ILE A 299 -8.53 14.99 -37.51
CA ILE A 299 -9.74 15.59 -38.09
C ILE A 299 -10.92 14.86 -37.41
N GLU A 300 -11.64 15.61 -36.58
CA GLU A 300 -12.99 15.30 -36.15
C GLU A 300 -13.92 15.27 -37.37
N GLU A 301 -14.76 14.24 -37.47
CA GLU A 301 -16.20 14.45 -37.70
C GLU A 301 -17.02 13.18 -37.47
N ASN A 302 -17.94 13.29 -36.51
CA ASN A 302 -19.29 12.72 -36.45
C ASN A 302 -19.62 11.48 -37.30
N LEU A 303 -19.88 10.35 -36.63
CA LEU A 303 -21.12 9.61 -36.88
C LEU A 303 -21.58 8.86 -35.61
N ILE A 304 -22.46 9.51 -34.85
CA ILE A 304 -23.27 8.86 -33.83
C ILE A 304 -24.27 7.97 -34.57
N GLN A 305 -23.99 6.67 -34.66
CA GLN A 305 -25.02 5.69 -35.00
C GLN A 305 -25.45 5.00 -33.71
N LYS A 306 -26.61 5.43 -33.22
CA LYS A 306 -27.41 4.74 -32.20
C LYS A 306 -27.64 3.30 -32.66
N LEU A 307 -26.88 2.35 -32.13
CA LEU A 307 -27.32 0.97 -32.02
C LEU A 307 -28.05 0.84 -30.69
N ARG A 308 -29.37 1.07 -30.74
CA ARG A 308 -30.31 0.55 -29.75
C ARG A 308 -30.20 -0.97 -29.81
N ARG A 309 -29.72 -1.59 -28.73
CA ARG A 309 -30.00 -2.99 -28.47
C ARG A 309 -31.13 -3.04 -27.45
N PHE A 310 -32.30 -3.47 -27.92
CA PHE A 310 -33.30 -4.06 -27.06
C PHE A 310 -32.79 -5.46 -26.74
N ASP A 311 -32.61 -5.77 -25.46
CA ASP A 311 -32.73 -7.15 -24.98
C ASP A 311 -33.54 -7.08 -23.70
N SER A 312 -34.78 -7.56 -23.83
CA SER A 312 -35.74 -7.75 -22.77
C SER A 312 -35.41 -9.06 -22.07
N LEU A 313 -35.00 -9.00 -20.79
CA LEU A 313 -35.16 -10.08 -19.81
C LEU A 313 -34.70 -9.57 -18.43
N ASP A 314 -35.43 -8.59 -17.89
CA ASP A 314 -35.37 -8.18 -16.48
C ASP A 314 -36.78 -7.86 -15.95
N ILE A 315 -37.75 -8.69 -16.33
CA ILE A 315 -39.12 -8.67 -15.80
C ILE A 315 -39.47 -10.10 -15.34
N GLU A 316 -38.63 -10.69 -14.48
CA GLU A 316 -39.10 -11.81 -13.64
C GLU A 316 -38.37 -11.98 -12.30
N SER A 317 -37.41 -11.12 -11.96
CA SER A 317 -36.83 -11.05 -10.60
C SER A 317 -37.62 -10.13 -9.65
N SER A 318 -38.67 -9.45 -10.13
CA SER A 318 -39.46 -8.45 -9.36
C SER A 318 -40.73 -9.00 -8.68
N LYS A 319 -40.88 -10.32 -8.54
CA LYS A 319 -42.04 -10.93 -7.85
C LYS A 319 -41.68 -11.97 -6.79
N PHE A 320 -40.64 -11.74 -5.98
CA PHE A 320 -40.72 -12.22 -4.60
C PHE A 320 -41.38 -11.15 -3.72
N ARG A 321 -42.72 -11.26 -3.61
CA ARG A 321 -43.47 -10.65 -2.51
C ARG A 321 -42.82 -11.12 -1.21
N SER A 322 -42.12 -10.23 -0.53
CA SER A 322 -41.75 -10.45 0.86
C SER A 322 -43.03 -10.65 1.65
N HIS A 323 -43.27 -11.89 2.06
CA HIS A 323 -44.28 -12.19 3.06
C HIS A 323 -43.98 -11.32 4.28
N GLN A 324 -44.93 -10.45 4.60
CA GLN A 324 -44.88 -9.61 5.79
C GLN A 324 -44.73 -10.50 7.02
N ASN A 325 -43.54 -10.46 7.64
CA ASN A 325 -43.30 -11.04 8.95
C ASN A 325 -43.93 -10.13 10.02
N LEU A 326 -45.16 -10.43 10.42
CA LEU A 326 -45.82 -9.83 11.59
C LEU A 326 -45.24 -10.30 12.95
N GLY A 327 -44.09 -10.97 12.98
CA GLY A 327 -43.43 -11.46 14.21
C GLY A 327 -42.06 -10.84 14.55
N ALA A 328 -41.49 -9.95 13.72
CA ALA A 328 -40.06 -9.58 13.80
C ALA A 328 -39.71 -8.34 14.64
N LYS A 329 -40.67 -7.55 15.12
CA LYS A 329 -40.36 -6.30 15.86
C LYS A 329 -39.69 -6.53 17.22
N GLY A 330 -39.97 -7.65 17.89
CA GLY A 330 -39.35 -7.97 19.19
C GLY A 330 -37.87 -8.36 19.09
N ALA A 331 -37.50 -9.09 18.04
CA ALA A 331 -36.12 -9.51 17.79
C ALA A 331 -35.22 -8.34 17.39
N GLU A 332 -35.73 -7.40 16.58
CA GLU A 332 -34.97 -6.25 16.09
C GLU A 332 -34.55 -5.28 17.22
N TRP A 333 -35.45 -4.98 18.15
CA TRP A 333 -35.12 -4.14 19.32
C TRP A 333 -34.15 -4.81 20.29
N SER A 334 -34.25 -6.12 20.48
CA SER A 334 -33.30 -6.86 21.32
C SER A 334 -31.88 -6.84 20.75
N VAL A 335 -31.75 -6.92 19.42
CA VAL A 335 -30.46 -6.82 18.72
C VAL A 335 -29.92 -5.39 18.80
N ILE A 336 -30.76 -4.38 18.59
CA ILE A 336 -30.36 -2.96 18.72
C ILE A 336 -29.91 -2.64 20.16
N LEU A 337 -30.63 -3.12 21.17
CA LEU A 337 -30.27 -2.92 22.57
C LEU A 337 -28.99 -3.66 22.96
N ASN A 338 -28.77 -4.88 22.45
CA ASN A 338 -27.52 -5.59 22.67
C ASN A 338 -26.33 -4.88 21.99
N LEU A 339 -26.51 -4.42 20.75
CA LEU A 339 -25.53 -3.58 20.06
C LEU A 339 -25.31 -2.25 20.79
N ALA A 340 -26.34 -1.67 21.42
CA ALA A 340 -26.22 -0.45 22.22
C ALA A 340 -25.40 -0.72 23.49
N PHE A 341 -25.62 -1.86 24.16
CA PHE A 341 -24.82 -2.26 25.30
C PHE A 341 -23.35 -2.49 24.93
N GLN A 342 -23.09 -3.14 23.79
CA GLN A 342 -21.72 -3.33 23.28
C GLN A 342 -21.05 -2.00 22.91
N SER A 343 -21.79 -1.05 22.33
CA SER A 343 -21.22 0.25 21.95
C SER A 343 -20.91 1.15 23.16
N ILE A 344 -21.50 0.91 24.35
CA ILE A 344 -21.14 1.65 25.58
C ILE A 344 -19.64 1.60 25.83
N GLY A 345 -18.99 0.44 25.69
CA GLY A 345 -17.55 0.31 25.97
C GLY A 345 -16.69 1.20 25.07
N VAL A 346 -17.01 1.24 23.78
CA VAL A 346 -16.30 2.04 22.78
C VAL A 346 -16.57 3.54 22.99
N VAL A 347 -17.84 3.92 23.07
CA VAL A 347 -18.27 5.32 23.28
C VAL A 347 -17.74 5.88 24.60
N TYR A 348 -17.77 5.08 25.67
CA TYR A 348 -17.27 5.48 26.99
C TYR A 348 -15.75 5.53 27.04
N GLY A 349 -15.04 4.63 26.36
CA GLY A 349 -13.58 4.71 26.23
C GLY A 349 -13.16 6.06 25.66
N ASP A 350 -13.82 6.50 24.59
CA ASP A 350 -13.44 7.70 23.85
C ASP A 350 -13.83 9.02 24.54
N LEU A 351 -15.02 9.11 25.14
CA LEU A 351 -15.50 10.34 25.80
C LEU A 351 -15.20 10.37 27.30
N GLY A 352 -15.13 9.19 27.94
CA GLY A 352 -15.12 9.01 29.39
C GLY A 352 -13.74 9.09 30.04
N THR A 353 -12.66 9.13 29.27
CA THR A 353 -11.29 9.41 29.78
C THR A 353 -11.08 10.90 30.08
N SER A 354 -11.87 11.79 29.48
CA SER A 354 -11.67 13.24 29.60
C SER A 354 -11.67 13.81 31.02
N PRO A 355 -12.50 13.31 31.97
CA PRO A 355 -12.47 13.82 33.34
C PRO A 355 -11.16 13.55 34.09
N LEU A 356 -10.26 12.69 33.57
CA LEU A 356 -8.97 12.39 34.20
C LEU A 356 -7.99 13.57 34.14
N TYR A 357 -8.06 14.41 33.10
CA TYR A 357 -7.02 15.42 32.84
C TYR A 357 -7.56 16.84 32.56
N VAL A 358 -8.86 17.03 32.26
CA VAL A 358 -9.40 18.36 31.86
C VAL A 358 -9.25 19.44 32.93
N TYR A 359 -9.59 19.17 34.20
CA TYR A 359 -9.41 20.16 35.28
C TYR A 359 -7.94 20.45 35.62
N PRO A 360 -7.08 19.43 35.82
CA PRO A 360 -5.64 19.65 35.98
C PRO A 360 -5.04 20.52 34.89
N ALA A 361 -5.54 20.39 33.67
CA ALA A 361 -5.05 21.16 32.54
C ALA A 361 -5.58 22.59 32.45
N THR A 362 -6.86 22.79 32.77
CA THR A 362 -7.47 24.12 32.78
C THR A 362 -6.83 24.97 33.87
N PHE A 363 -6.48 24.34 35.00
CA PHE A 363 -5.91 25.00 36.18
C PHE A 363 -4.44 24.62 36.43
N SER A 364 -3.63 24.55 35.36
CA SER A 364 -2.19 24.25 35.47
C SER A 364 -1.42 25.29 36.30
N GLY A 365 -1.87 26.55 36.31
CA GLY A 365 -1.36 27.63 37.16
C GLY A 365 -2.05 27.75 38.53
N GLY A 366 -2.87 26.77 38.93
CA GLY A 366 -3.72 26.82 40.12
C GLY A 366 -5.02 27.60 39.93
N ILE A 367 -5.95 27.44 40.87
CA ILE A 367 -7.26 28.12 40.88
C ILE A 367 -7.12 29.46 41.60
N LYS A 368 -7.43 30.57 40.90
CA LYS A 368 -7.38 31.93 41.48
C LYS A 368 -8.71 32.31 42.13
N HIS A 369 -9.81 32.15 41.40
CA HIS A 369 -11.15 32.44 41.90
C HIS A 369 -12.05 31.20 41.82
N ASN A 370 -12.93 31.04 42.82
CA ASN A 370 -13.88 29.92 42.85
C ASN A 370 -14.88 29.96 41.69
N ASP A 371 -15.15 31.16 41.14
CA ASP A 371 -16.03 31.34 40.00
C ASP A 371 -15.41 30.80 38.70
N ASP A 372 -14.07 30.70 38.63
CA ASP A 372 -13.37 30.12 37.49
C ASP A 372 -13.75 28.63 37.31
N ILE A 373 -14.01 27.93 38.42
CA ILE A 373 -14.45 26.52 38.41
C ILE A 373 -15.84 26.40 37.78
N LEU A 374 -16.77 27.29 38.12
CA LEU A 374 -18.12 27.32 37.54
C LEU A 374 -18.08 27.73 36.07
N GLY A 375 -17.21 28.68 35.71
CA GLY A 375 -16.94 29.05 34.32
C GLY A 375 -16.41 27.87 33.49
N ALA A 376 -15.43 27.14 34.03
CA ALA A 376 -14.88 25.94 33.40
C ALA A 376 -15.94 24.83 33.26
N LEU A 377 -16.73 24.55 34.31
CA LEU A 377 -17.84 23.58 34.25
C LEU A 377 -18.89 23.95 33.20
N SER A 378 -19.25 25.24 33.11
CA SER A 378 -20.18 25.75 32.11
C SER A 378 -19.65 25.51 30.69
N LEU A 379 -18.38 25.83 30.44
CA LEU A 379 -17.74 25.55 29.16
C LEU A 379 -17.75 24.05 28.84
N ILE A 380 -17.32 23.19 29.78
CA ILE A 380 -17.35 21.72 29.62
C ILE A 380 -18.76 21.25 29.23
N PHE A 381 -19.79 21.70 29.96
CA PHE A 381 -21.16 21.30 29.71
C PHE A 381 -21.63 21.67 28.30
N TYR A 382 -21.42 22.91 27.87
CA TYR A 382 -21.84 23.34 26.53
C TYR A 382 -21.01 22.71 25.42
N THR A 383 -19.71 22.52 25.62
CA THR A 383 -18.81 21.85 24.67
C THR A 383 -19.24 20.40 24.42
N ILE A 384 -19.45 19.61 25.48
CA ILE A 384 -19.86 18.20 25.36
C ILE A 384 -21.27 18.09 24.75
N THR A 385 -22.16 19.02 25.08
CA THR A 385 -23.53 19.02 24.55
C THR A 385 -23.56 19.39 23.07
N LEU A 386 -22.84 20.45 22.65
CA LEU A 386 -22.89 20.92 21.27
C LEU A 386 -22.09 20.04 20.32
N ILE A 387 -20.95 19.51 20.75
CA ILE A 387 -20.02 18.80 19.88
C ILE A 387 -20.35 17.29 19.86
N PRO A 388 -20.00 16.47 20.87
CA PRO A 388 -20.36 15.06 20.87
C PRO A 388 -21.85 14.78 20.63
N VAL A 389 -22.75 15.45 21.35
CA VAL A 389 -24.18 15.09 21.30
C VAL A 389 -24.87 15.71 20.08
N VAL A 390 -24.91 17.05 19.97
CA VAL A 390 -25.66 17.70 18.89
C VAL A 390 -24.98 17.52 17.53
N LYS A 391 -23.70 17.84 17.38
CA LYS A 391 -22.99 17.69 16.10
C LYS A 391 -22.80 16.21 15.75
N TYR A 392 -22.10 15.42 16.56
CA TYR A 392 -21.74 14.07 16.13
C TYR A 392 -22.94 13.12 16.16
N VAL A 393 -23.52 12.89 17.34
CA VAL A 393 -24.55 11.86 17.53
C VAL A 393 -25.83 12.12 16.72
N PHE A 394 -26.29 13.37 16.62
CA PHE A 394 -27.53 13.70 15.90
C PHE A 394 -27.35 14.08 14.43
N ILE A 395 -26.24 14.72 14.05
CA ILE A 395 -26.03 15.24 12.69
C ILE A 395 -25.03 14.36 11.93
N VAL A 396 -23.77 14.29 12.36
CA VAL A 396 -22.68 13.62 11.62
C VAL A 396 -22.94 12.12 11.44
N LEU A 397 -23.44 11.40 12.45
CA LEU A 397 -23.71 9.95 12.32
C LEU A 397 -24.77 9.63 11.25
N ARG A 398 -25.59 10.60 10.82
CA ARG A 398 -26.52 10.42 9.70
C ARG A 398 -25.84 10.53 8.34
N ALA A 399 -24.63 11.08 8.28
CA ALA A 399 -23.83 11.25 7.08
C ALA A 399 -22.83 10.10 6.96
N ASN A 400 -23.34 8.88 6.74
CA ASN A 400 -22.54 7.67 6.54
C ASN A 400 -22.66 7.16 5.10
N ASP A 401 -21.69 6.35 4.65
CA ASP A 401 -21.68 5.67 3.35
C ASP A 401 -21.83 4.16 3.59
N ASN A 402 -23.03 3.61 3.38
CA ASN A 402 -23.37 2.19 3.63
C ASN A 402 -23.04 1.65 5.04
N GLY A 403 -23.04 2.52 6.06
CA GLY A 403 -22.70 2.16 7.43
C GLY A 403 -21.29 2.57 7.83
N ASP A 404 -20.43 2.96 6.89
CA ASP A 404 -19.09 3.48 7.19
C ASP A 404 -19.13 4.99 7.47
N GLY A 405 -18.34 5.42 8.45
CA GLY A 405 -18.10 6.83 8.75
C GLY A 405 -16.63 7.21 8.63
N GLY A 406 -16.32 8.48 8.88
CA GLY A 406 -15.01 9.06 8.65
C GLY A 406 -14.95 10.01 7.46
N THR A 407 -13.84 10.74 7.35
CA THR A 407 -13.61 11.76 6.32
C THR A 407 -13.59 11.19 4.90
N PHE A 408 -13.06 9.97 4.69
CA PHE A 408 -13.11 9.28 3.39
C PHE A 408 -14.51 8.81 3.01
N ALA A 409 -15.32 8.32 3.95
CA ALA A 409 -16.73 7.98 3.70
C ALA A 409 -17.52 9.21 3.22
N LEU A 410 -17.33 10.37 3.88
CA LEU A 410 -17.94 11.64 3.43
C LEU A 410 -17.48 12.02 2.01
N TYR A 411 -16.20 11.86 1.70
CA TYR A 411 -15.65 12.14 0.37
C TYR A 411 -16.18 11.17 -0.70
N SER A 412 -16.22 9.87 -0.42
CA SER A 412 -16.79 8.83 -1.28
C SER A 412 -18.23 9.17 -1.65
N LEU A 413 -19.03 9.53 -0.64
CA LEU A 413 -20.41 9.93 -0.81
C LEU A 413 -20.53 11.17 -1.74
N ILE A 414 -19.69 12.20 -1.56
CA ILE A 414 -19.64 13.37 -2.45
C ILE A 414 -19.24 12.97 -3.88
N CYS A 415 -18.22 12.12 -4.03
CA CYS A 415 -17.75 11.63 -5.33
C CYS A 415 -18.82 10.86 -6.09
N ARG A 416 -19.60 10.03 -5.39
CA ARG A 416 -20.69 9.23 -5.98
C ARG A 416 -21.83 10.10 -6.48
N TYR A 417 -22.24 11.10 -5.72
CA TYR A 417 -23.38 11.96 -6.07
C TYR A 417 -23.06 13.05 -7.10
N ALA A 418 -21.82 13.53 -7.14
CA ALA A 418 -21.41 14.65 -7.98
C ALA A 418 -20.30 14.34 -8.99
N LYS A 419 -19.97 13.07 -9.23
CA LYS A 419 -18.95 12.66 -10.24
C LYS A 419 -17.63 13.45 -10.11
N VAL A 420 -17.27 13.76 -8.87
CA VAL A 420 -16.08 14.55 -8.51
C VAL A 420 -14.86 13.66 -8.39
N GLY A 421 -15.06 12.33 -8.26
CA GLY A 421 -14.01 11.33 -8.26
C GLY A 421 -13.07 11.48 -9.45
N LEU A 422 -11.77 11.46 -9.18
CA LEU A 422 -10.72 11.59 -10.19
C LEU A 422 -10.50 10.29 -10.98
N ILE A 423 -11.02 9.18 -10.46
CA ILE A 423 -11.11 7.86 -11.11
C ILE A 423 -12.61 7.58 -11.32
N PRO A 424 -13.05 7.15 -12.52
CA PRO A 424 -14.44 6.81 -12.76
C PRO A 424 -14.80 5.55 -11.95
N SER A 425 -15.48 5.73 -10.81
CA SER A 425 -15.99 4.63 -9.97
C SER A 425 -17.40 4.16 -10.37
N GLN A 426 -17.99 4.74 -11.42
CA GLN A 426 -19.29 4.33 -11.95
C GLN A 426 -19.09 3.40 -13.14
N GLU A 427 -19.05 2.10 -12.86
CA GLU A 427 -19.30 1.08 -13.88
C GLU A 427 -20.80 1.09 -14.22
N ALA A 428 -21.15 0.96 -15.50
CA ALA A 428 -22.56 0.95 -15.93
C ALA A 428 -23.37 -0.20 -15.29
N GLU A 429 -22.69 -1.29 -14.90
CA GLU A 429 -23.29 -2.47 -14.25
C GLU A 429 -23.69 -2.20 -12.79
N ASP A 430 -23.02 -1.28 -12.06
CA ASP A 430 -23.41 -0.90 -10.69
C ASP A 430 -24.64 0.03 -10.68
N GLY A 431 -24.98 0.62 -11.84
CA GLY A 431 -26.23 1.33 -12.07
C GLY A 431 -27.45 0.41 -12.14
N GLU A 432 -27.26 -0.86 -12.47
CA GLU A 432 -28.33 -1.87 -12.61
C GLU A 432 -28.51 -2.73 -11.35
N VAL A 433 -27.45 -2.95 -10.56
CA VAL A 433 -27.48 -3.79 -9.34
C VAL A 433 -27.86 -3.00 -8.07
N SER A 434 -27.86 -1.66 -8.11
CA SER A 434 -28.17 -0.87 -6.92
C SER A 434 -29.64 -0.43 -6.89
N ASN A 435 -30.36 -0.83 -5.83
CA ASN A 435 -31.75 -0.48 -5.45
C ASN A 435 -32.06 1.04 -5.33
N TYR A 436 -31.26 1.93 -5.93
CA TYR A 436 -31.42 3.38 -5.82
C TYR A 436 -32.20 3.94 -7.00
N HIS A 437 -33.52 3.70 -7.00
CA HIS A 437 -34.42 4.62 -7.68
C HIS A 437 -34.29 6.00 -7.04
N LEU A 438 -33.83 6.98 -7.81
CA LEU A 438 -33.94 8.41 -7.49
C LEU A 438 -35.44 8.76 -7.35
N GLU A 439 -35.95 8.77 -6.12
CA GLU A 439 -37.26 9.35 -5.83
C GLU A 439 -37.25 10.85 -6.22
N SER A 440 -38.06 11.22 -7.20
CA SER A 440 -38.34 12.62 -7.54
C SER A 440 -39.45 13.15 -6.62
N PRO A 441 -39.18 14.17 -5.75
CA PRO A 441 -39.94 15.42 -5.88
C PRO A 441 -39.27 16.76 -5.40
N ASN A 442 -39.83 17.85 -5.95
CA ASN A 442 -39.89 19.30 -5.60
C ASN A 442 -38.79 20.32 -6.01
N ASN A 443 -39.22 21.39 -6.71
CA ASN A 443 -38.46 22.15 -7.73
C ASN A 443 -37.38 23.15 -7.24
N ASN A 444 -37.52 23.80 -6.07
CA ASN A 444 -36.57 24.84 -5.64
C ASN A 444 -35.34 24.31 -4.89
N ARG A 445 -35.46 23.15 -4.23
CA ARG A 445 -34.37 22.53 -3.47
C ARG A 445 -33.31 21.91 -4.39
N LEU A 446 -33.70 21.46 -5.59
CA LEU A 446 -32.78 20.91 -6.58
C LEU A 446 -31.90 21.96 -7.26
N ARG A 447 -32.34 23.21 -7.46
CA ARG A 447 -31.55 24.20 -8.22
C ARG A 447 -30.21 24.49 -7.56
N ARG A 448 -30.16 24.57 -6.22
CA ARG A 448 -28.91 24.78 -5.46
C ARG A 448 -28.00 23.57 -5.50
N ALA A 449 -28.53 22.39 -5.18
CA ALA A 449 -27.80 21.13 -5.23
C ALA A 449 -27.22 20.88 -6.63
N SER A 450 -28.03 21.11 -7.68
CA SER A 450 -27.62 21.00 -9.07
C SER A 450 -26.60 22.06 -9.49
N TRP A 451 -26.71 23.29 -8.98
CA TRP A 451 -25.75 24.36 -9.26
C TRP A 451 -24.38 24.08 -8.62
N VAL A 452 -24.36 23.71 -7.34
CA VAL A 452 -23.12 23.32 -6.63
C VAL A 452 -22.51 22.08 -7.29
N LYS A 453 -23.32 21.07 -7.59
CA LYS A 453 -22.91 19.87 -8.32
C LYS A 453 -22.26 20.22 -9.67
N SER A 454 -22.94 21.03 -10.50
CA SER A 454 -22.40 21.41 -11.82
C SER A 454 -21.10 22.21 -11.70
N LYS A 455 -20.97 23.06 -10.67
CA LYS A 455 -19.74 23.83 -10.42
C LYS A 455 -18.58 22.94 -9.96
N LEU A 456 -18.84 21.94 -9.11
CA LEU A 456 -17.87 20.94 -8.68
C LEU A 456 -17.45 20.00 -9.81
N GLU A 457 -18.39 19.57 -10.66
CA GLU A 457 -18.13 18.70 -11.81
C GLU A 457 -17.20 19.35 -12.84
N LYS A 458 -17.42 20.64 -13.12
CA LYS A 458 -16.67 21.41 -14.13
C LYS A 458 -15.29 21.88 -13.64
N SER A 459 -15.10 22.05 -12.34
CA SER A 459 -13.86 22.60 -11.79
C SER A 459 -12.86 21.51 -11.42
N LEU A 460 -11.77 21.38 -12.19
CA LEU A 460 -10.64 20.50 -11.83
C LEU A 460 -10.02 20.90 -10.49
N PHE A 461 -9.90 22.21 -10.22
CA PHE A 461 -9.39 22.72 -8.95
C PHE A 461 -10.21 22.21 -7.77
N ALA A 462 -11.54 22.23 -7.87
CA ALA A 462 -12.40 21.74 -6.79
C ALA A 462 -12.25 20.22 -6.56
N LYS A 463 -12.07 19.43 -7.62
CA LYS A 463 -11.82 17.98 -7.50
C LYS A 463 -10.53 17.68 -6.73
N TYR A 464 -9.44 18.38 -7.07
CA TYR A 464 -8.17 18.25 -6.36
C TYR A 464 -8.25 18.79 -4.94
N PHE A 465 -8.88 19.95 -4.72
CA PHE A 465 -9.04 20.53 -3.39
C PHE A 465 -9.78 19.58 -2.44
N LEU A 466 -10.89 18.98 -2.90
CA LEU A 466 -11.64 18.01 -2.10
C LEU A 466 -10.82 16.76 -1.79
N LEU A 467 -10.07 16.24 -2.77
CA LEU A 467 -9.18 15.10 -2.54
C LEU A 467 -8.09 15.44 -1.51
N PHE A 468 -7.39 16.57 -1.66
CA PHE A 468 -6.33 16.98 -0.75
C PHE A 468 -6.84 17.28 0.66
N ALA A 469 -7.99 17.94 0.79
CA ALA A 469 -8.63 18.16 2.09
C ALA A 469 -8.99 16.83 2.77
N THR A 470 -9.41 15.82 2.00
CA THR A 470 -9.71 14.48 2.51
C THR A 470 -8.43 13.75 2.93
N MET A 471 -7.38 13.76 2.11
CA MET A 471 -6.08 13.17 2.47
C MET A 471 -5.49 13.82 3.73
N LEU A 472 -5.63 15.14 3.88
CA LEU A 472 -5.17 15.85 5.07
C LEU A 472 -5.97 15.45 6.33
N GLY A 473 -7.30 15.46 6.25
CA GLY A 473 -8.16 15.09 7.37
C GLY A 473 -7.93 13.64 7.83
N THR A 474 -7.79 12.71 6.89
CA THR A 474 -7.54 11.29 7.17
C THR A 474 -6.16 11.08 7.78
N SER A 475 -5.14 11.73 7.23
CA SER A 475 -3.78 11.69 7.79
C SER A 475 -3.71 12.26 9.20
N MET A 476 -4.51 13.29 9.51
CA MET A 476 -4.61 13.84 10.87
C MET A 476 -5.32 12.90 11.84
N VAL A 477 -6.40 12.22 11.42
CA VAL A 477 -7.06 11.20 12.25
C VAL A 477 -6.12 10.02 12.53
N ILE A 478 -5.31 9.61 11.55
CA ILE A 478 -4.26 8.59 11.78
C ILE A 478 -3.22 9.11 12.78
N GLY A 479 -2.83 10.38 12.67
CA GLY A 479 -1.95 11.04 13.64
C GLY A 479 -2.55 11.07 15.05
N ASP A 480 -3.85 11.31 15.16
CA ASP A 480 -4.60 11.24 16.40
C ASP A 480 -4.61 9.82 17.00
N GLY A 481 -4.71 8.78 16.15
CA GLY A 481 -4.56 7.38 16.54
C GLY A 481 -3.19 7.02 17.13
N ILE A 482 -2.15 7.83 16.87
CA ILE A 482 -0.82 7.69 17.50
C ILE A 482 -0.76 8.46 18.82
N LEU A 483 -1.39 9.64 18.89
CA LEU A 483 -1.33 10.51 20.07
C LEU A 483 -2.26 10.04 21.19
N THR A 484 -3.42 9.49 20.86
CA THR A 484 -4.42 9.02 21.85
C THR A 484 -3.86 7.97 22.81
N PRO A 485 -3.16 6.91 22.35
CA PRO A 485 -2.55 5.94 23.27
C PRO A 485 -1.44 6.54 24.13
N CYS A 486 -0.66 7.48 23.57
CA CYS A 486 0.39 8.17 24.32
C CYS A 486 -0.20 8.97 25.48
N ILE A 487 -1.25 9.76 25.21
CA ILE A 487 -1.89 10.63 26.20
C ILE A 487 -2.71 9.82 27.20
N SER A 488 -3.55 8.89 26.74
CA SER A 488 -4.47 8.14 27.61
C SER A 488 -3.70 7.34 28.68
N VAL A 489 -2.61 6.68 28.29
CA VAL A 489 -1.77 5.92 29.22
C VAL A 489 -0.98 6.85 30.15
N LEU A 490 -0.38 7.92 29.61
CA LEU A 490 0.35 8.88 30.44
C LEU A 490 -0.56 9.61 31.42
N SER A 491 -1.81 9.92 31.07
CA SER A 491 -2.77 10.56 31.95
C SER A 491 -3.30 9.61 33.03
N ALA A 492 -3.57 8.34 32.68
CA ALA A 492 -4.00 7.34 33.65
C ALA A 492 -2.91 7.01 34.68
N VAL A 493 -1.65 6.93 34.25
CA VAL A 493 -0.48 6.70 35.13
C VAL A 493 0.00 7.99 35.79
N GLY A 494 -0.22 9.13 35.13
CA GLY A 494 0.26 10.47 35.48
C GLY A 494 -0.56 11.21 36.52
N GLY A 495 -1.57 10.58 37.14
CA GLY A 495 -2.23 11.06 38.37
C GLY A 495 -1.28 11.36 39.55
N ILE A 496 0.04 11.31 39.33
CA ILE A 496 1.09 11.73 40.26
C ILE A 496 1.77 13.06 39.87
N LYS A 497 1.71 13.62 38.63
CA LYS A 497 2.47 14.87 38.29
C LYS A 497 2.26 15.49 36.87
N GLU A 498 1.10 16.09 36.58
CA GLU A 498 0.83 17.06 35.45
C GLU A 498 -0.01 16.52 34.25
N ALA A 499 -1.02 17.31 33.82
CA ALA A 499 -2.03 16.95 32.80
C ALA A 499 -2.50 18.14 31.91
N THR A 500 -3.09 17.85 30.73
CA THR A 500 -3.06 18.67 29.50
C THR A 500 -4.42 19.12 28.89
N SER A 501 -4.46 20.20 28.09
CA SER A 501 -5.63 21.05 27.79
C SER A 501 -6.46 20.71 26.53
N SER A 502 -7.02 19.51 26.38
CA SER A 502 -7.91 19.17 25.26
C SER A 502 -9.27 18.66 25.74
N MET A 503 -10.37 19.36 25.42
CA MET A 503 -11.70 19.11 26.03
C MET A 503 -12.65 18.25 25.19
N THR A 504 -12.24 17.81 24.00
CA THR A 504 -13.09 17.10 23.02
C THR A 504 -12.38 15.87 22.47
N GLU A 505 -12.02 14.92 23.34
CA GLU A 505 -11.49 13.63 22.89
C GLU A 505 -12.61 12.76 22.29
N GLY A 506 -12.30 12.00 21.23
CA GLY A 506 -13.04 10.79 20.90
C GLY A 506 -14.22 10.88 19.92
N THR A 507 -14.68 12.07 19.51
CA THR A 507 -15.86 12.15 18.60
C THR A 507 -15.59 11.74 17.16
N GLU A 508 -14.36 11.90 16.69
CA GLU A 508 -13.93 11.44 15.35
C GLU A 508 -13.68 9.92 15.33
N ALA A 509 -13.22 9.35 16.44
CA ALA A 509 -13.13 7.90 16.67
C ALA A 509 -14.51 7.26 16.51
N LEU A 510 -15.49 7.81 17.23
CA LEU A 510 -16.90 7.39 17.15
C LEU A 510 -17.45 7.46 15.71
N PHE A 511 -17.00 8.45 14.94
CA PHE A 511 -17.40 8.59 13.55
C PHE A 511 -16.71 7.55 12.66
N GLY A 512 -15.43 7.24 12.86
CA GLY A 512 -14.73 6.16 12.15
C GLY A 512 -15.25 4.76 12.50
N ASP A 513 -15.71 4.55 13.74
CA ASP A 513 -16.21 3.28 14.26
C ASP A 513 -17.66 2.95 13.87
N LEU A 514 -18.31 3.81 13.07
CA LEU A 514 -19.63 3.52 12.50
C LEU A 514 -19.67 2.20 11.70
N GLY A 515 -18.53 1.78 11.13
CA GLY A 515 -18.42 0.48 10.45
C GLY A 515 -18.69 -0.73 11.36
N HIS A 516 -18.60 -0.57 12.69
CA HIS A 516 -18.80 -1.64 13.67
C HIS A 516 -20.20 -1.64 14.31
N PHE A 517 -20.85 -0.47 14.44
CA PHE A 517 -22.10 -0.32 15.20
C PHE A 517 -23.16 0.47 14.45
N SER A 518 -24.42 0.10 14.64
CA SER A 518 -25.53 0.86 14.05
C SER A 518 -25.67 2.25 14.70
N VAL A 519 -26.04 3.26 13.89
CA VAL A 519 -26.28 4.65 14.32
C VAL A 519 -27.23 4.74 15.52
N ARG A 520 -28.31 3.93 15.52
CA ARG A 520 -29.30 3.92 16.60
C ARG A 520 -28.74 3.37 17.92
N SER A 521 -27.86 2.37 17.86
CA SER A 521 -27.21 1.81 19.04
C SER A 521 -26.32 2.87 19.70
N ILE A 522 -25.50 3.58 18.92
CA ILE A 522 -24.65 4.66 19.40
C ILE A 522 -25.51 5.78 20.02
N GLN A 523 -26.57 6.21 19.34
CA GLN A 523 -27.47 7.26 19.85
C GLN A 523 -28.06 6.91 21.22
N ILE A 524 -28.53 5.67 21.41
CA ILE A 524 -29.09 5.22 22.69
C ILE A 524 -27.99 5.17 23.75
N SER A 525 -26.86 4.54 23.45
CA SER A 525 -25.72 4.40 24.37
C SER A 525 -25.19 5.75 24.84
N THR A 526 -24.93 6.68 23.90
CA THR A 526 -24.37 7.99 24.22
C THR A 526 -25.36 8.85 25.01
N CYS A 527 -26.62 8.93 24.60
CA CYS A 527 -27.60 9.80 25.24
C CYS A 527 -28.12 9.26 26.59
N ALA A 528 -28.27 7.94 26.72
CA ALA A 528 -28.86 7.36 27.92
C ALA A 528 -27.83 7.06 29.03
N VAL A 529 -26.59 6.70 28.67
CA VAL A 529 -25.59 6.23 29.64
C VAL A 529 -24.38 7.17 29.68
N VAL A 530 -23.70 7.37 28.56
CA VAL A 530 -22.37 8.02 28.56
C VAL A 530 -22.46 9.51 28.90
N TYR A 531 -23.33 10.27 28.22
CA TYR A 531 -23.46 11.71 28.42
C TYR A 531 -23.89 12.08 29.85
N PRO A 532 -24.96 11.49 30.44
CA PRO A 532 -25.32 11.77 31.82
C PRO A 532 -24.21 11.44 32.81
N SER A 533 -23.51 10.31 32.61
CA SER A 533 -22.42 9.87 33.49
C SER A 533 -21.24 10.84 33.49
N ILE A 534 -20.83 11.33 32.32
CA ILE A 534 -19.71 12.27 32.19
C ILE A 534 -20.06 13.62 32.83
N ILE A 535 -21.27 14.14 32.59
CA ILE A 535 -21.71 15.40 33.20
C ILE A 535 -21.76 15.27 34.73
N LEU A 536 -22.31 14.17 35.26
CA LEU A 536 -22.32 13.91 36.70
C LEU A 536 -20.90 13.85 37.29
N CYS A 537 -19.94 13.27 36.56
CA CYS A 537 -18.54 13.22 36.98
C CYS A 537 -17.94 14.64 37.09
N TYR A 538 -18.09 15.48 36.07
CA TYR A 538 -17.57 16.86 36.08
C TYR A 538 -18.24 17.74 37.14
N VAL A 539 -19.55 17.58 37.36
CA VAL A 539 -20.27 18.26 38.44
C VAL A 539 -19.74 17.83 39.81
N GLY A 540 -19.50 16.53 40.00
CA GLY A 540 -18.90 16.00 41.23
C GLY A 540 -17.50 16.54 41.50
N GLN A 541 -16.62 16.53 40.49
CA GLN A 541 -15.27 17.09 40.59
C GLN A 541 -15.28 18.60 40.88
N SER A 542 -16.14 19.36 40.21
CA SER A 542 -16.33 20.79 40.47
C SER A 542 -16.74 21.06 41.91
N ALA A 543 -17.64 20.25 42.46
CA ALA A 543 -18.11 20.40 43.83
C ALA A 543 -16.96 20.16 44.84
N VAL A 544 -16.10 19.18 44.59
CA VAL A 544 -14.91 18.90 45.42
C VAL A 544 -13.89 20.02 45.31
N LEU A 545 -13.56 20.47 44.08
CA LEU A 545 -12.60 21.53 43.82
C LEU A 545 -13.02 22.85 44.48
N ARG A 546 -14.32 23.19 44.48
CA ARG A 546 -14.83 24.40 45.13
C ARG A 546 -14.59 24.44 46.64
N LYS A 547 -14.48 23.27 47.29
CA LYS A 547 -14.16 23.16 48.71
C LYS A 547 -12.66 23.04 48.97
N HIS A 548 -11.91 22.45 48.03
CA HIS A 548 -10.47 22.20 48.15
C HIS A 548 -9.73 22.63 46.87
N ASN A 549 -9.46 23.93 46.75
CA ASN A 549 -8.82 24.50 45.56
C ASN A 549 -7.41 23.94 45.28
N GLU A 550 -6.73 23.42 46.30
CA GLU A 550 -5.39 22.82 46.21
C GLU A 550 -5.38 21.47 45.48
N TYR A 551 -6.54 20.90 45.17
CA TYR A 551 -6.67 19.61 44.51
C TYR A 551 -6.71 19.71 42.97
N SER A 552 -6.46 20.90 42.40
CA SER A 552 -6.58 21.13 40.96
C SER A 552 -5.70 20.21 40.11
N SER A 553 -4.47 19.89 40.55
CA SER A 553 -3.52 19.05 39.80
C SER A 553 -3.89 17.57 39.72
N ASP A 554 -4.75 17.09 40.61
CA ASP A 554 -5.19 15.70 40.68
C ASP A 554 -6.68 15.62 41.07
N ALA A 555 -7.50 16.39 40.35
CA ALA A 555 -8.90 16.59 40.70
C ALA A 555 -9.71 15.28 40.68
N PHE A 556 -9.43 14.39 39.73
CA PHE A 556 -10.15 13.12 39.59
C PHE A 556 -9.88 12.20 40.78
N PHE A 557 -8.62 11.85 41.04
CA PHE A 557 -8.31 10.85 42.05
C PHE A 557 -8.52 11.37 43.48
N LYS A 558 -8.30 12.67 43.73
CA LYS A 558 -8.60 13.29 45.03
C LYS A 558 -10.11 13.43 45.30
N SER A 559 -10.96 13.37 44.28
CA SER A 559 -12.41 13.32 44.45
C SER A 559 -12.92 11.94 44.88
N VAL A 560 -12.09 10.89 44.78
CA VAL A 560 -12.47 9.51 45.11
C VAL A 560 -12.20 9.22 46.60
N PRO A 561 -13.14 8.61 47.33
CA PRO A 561 -12.91 8.19 48.71
C PRO A 561 -11.75 7.19 48.82
N GLY A 562 -10.91 7.31 49.86
CA GLY A 562 -9.70 6.51 50.05
C GLY A 562 -9.85 4.99 49.83
N PRO A 563 -10.86 4.31 50.39
CA PRO A 563 -11.05 2.87 50.19
C PRO A 563 -11.34 2.45 48.72
N VAL A 564 -11.86 3.36 47.90
CA VAL A 564 -12.27 3.11 46.51
C VAL A 564 -11.20 3.56 45.51
N TYR A 565 -10.13 4.21 45.99
CA TYR A 565 -9.04 4.72 45.15
C TYR A 565 -8.41 3.62 44.27
N TRP A 566 -7.95 2.51 44.87
CA TRP A 566 -7.26 1.45 44.13
C TRP A 566 -8.16 0.76 43.09
N PRO A 567 -9.41 0.38 43.42
CA PRO A 567 -10.36 -0.08 42.41
C PRO A 567 -10.58 0.93 41.28
N MET A 568 -10.75 2.21 41.62
CA MET A 568 -10.97 3.26 40.61
C MET A 568 -9.74 3.49 39.73
N PHE A 569 -8.53 3.41 40.28
CA PHE A 569 -7.29 3.50 39.52
C PHE A 569 -7.17 2.39 38.47
N VAL A 570 -7.46 1.14 38.85
CA VAL A 570 -7.48 0.02 37.90
C VAL A 570 -8.53 0.25 36.80
N VAL A 571 -9.73 0.69 37.16
CA VAL A 571 -10.80 0.99 36.19
C VAL A 571 -10.39 2.13 35.24
N ALA A 572 -9.77 3.20 35.76
CA ALA A 572 -9.29 4.33 34.96
C ALA A 572 -8.23 3.90 33.94
N VAL A 573 -7.27 3.06 34.36
CA VAL A 573 -6.24 2.51 33.44
C VAL A 573 -6.88 1.61 32.38
N LEU A 574 -7.83 0.74 32.76
CA LEU A 574 -8.57 -0.09 31.81
C LEU A 574 -9.38 0.77 30.82
N ALA A 575 -10.02 1.84 31.27
CA ALA A 575 -10.73 2.78 30.41
C ALA A 575 -9.80 3.46 29.40
N ALA A 576 -8.60 3.88 29.83
CA ALA A 576 -7.58 4.45 28.95
C ALA A 576 -7.09 3.45 27.88
N ILE A 577 -6.96 2.18 28.23
CA ILE A 577 -6.63 1.11 27.27
C ILE A 577 -7.75 0.94 26.25
N ILE A 578 -9.01 0.95 26.68
CA ILE A 578 -10.18 0.83 25.79
C ILE A 578 -10.26 2.02 24.83
N ALA A 579 -10.07 3.25 25.32
CA ALA A 579 -10.01 4.47 24.50
C ALA A 579 -8.95 4.36 23.39
N SER A 580 -7.78 3.86 23.76
CA SER A 580 -6.68 3.66 22.81
C SER A 580 -7.04 2.65 21.72
N GLN A 581 -7.77 1.59 22.05
CA GLN A 581 -8.19 0.56 21.09
C GLN A 581 -9.23 1.05 20.09
N ALA A 582 -10.20 1.87 20.54
CA ALA A 582 -11.22 2.46 19.66
C ALA A 582 -10.57 3.31 18.55
N MET A 583 -9.64 4.20 18.91
CA MET A 583 -8.89 5.01 17.94
C MET A 583 -8.03 4.19 16.96
N ILE A 584 -7.43 3.08 17.44
CA ILE A 584 -6.68 2.16 16.58
C ILE A 584 -7.63 1.47 15.58
N SER A 585 -8.81 1.04 16.03
CA SER A 585 -9.84 0.42 15.18
C SER A 585 -10.35 1.39 14.11
N ALA A 586 -10.69 2.63 14.50
CA ALA A 586 -11.09 3.68 13.58
C ALA A 586 -10.03 3.95 12.50
N THR A 587 -8.75 3.87 12.87
CA THR A 587 -7.63 3.99 11.92
C THR A 587 -7.62 2.87 10.88
N PHE A 588 -7.91 1.62 11.27
CA PHE A 588 -8.01 0.50 10.33
C PHE A 588 -9.14 0.69 9.32
N SER A 589 -10.31 1.14 9.78
CA SER A 589 -11.46 1.45 8.92
C SER A 589 -11.14 2.56 7.92
N ILE A 590 -10.49 3.64 8.36
CA ILE A 590 -10.07 4.76 7.49
C ILE A 590 -9.03 4.29 6.45
N ILE A 591 -8.07 3.45 6.84
CA ILE A 591 -7.10 2.89 5.90
C ILE A 591 -7.79 2.01 4.86
N GLN A 592 -8.72 1.15 5.27
CA GLN A 592 -9.50 0.33 4.33
C GLN A 592 -10.28 1.20 3.32
N GLN A 593 -10.92 2.27 3.77
CA GLN A 593 -11.61 3.22 2.89
C GLN A 593 -10.63 3.94 1.94
N SER A 594 -9.43 4.27 2.41
CA SER A 594 -8.40 4.89 1.57
C SER A 594 -7.86 3.94 0.48
N LEU A 595 -7.81 2.63 0.76
CA LEU A 595 -7.41 1.60 -0.20
C LEU A 595 -8.42 1.46 -1.33
N SER A 596 -9.73 1.47 -1.01
CA SER A 596 -10.79 1.32 -2.01
C SER A 596 -10.82 2.49 -3.01
N LEU A 597 -10.39 3.67 -2.57
CA LEU A 597 -10.26 4.87 -3.42
C LEU A 597 -8.89 4.99 -4.12
N GLY A 598 -7.98 4.02 -3.97
CA GLY A 598 -6.65 4.06 -4.57
C GLY A 598 -5.72 5.11 -3.96
N CYS A 599 -6.05 5.63 -2.77
CA CYS A 599 -5.31 6.68 -2.09
C CYS A 599 -4.21 6.18 -1.16
N PHE A 600 -4.11 4.86 -0.94
CA PHE A 600 -3.12 4.26 -0.05
C PHE A 600 -2.51 3.00 -0.67
N PRO A 601 -1.23 2.69 -0.38
CA PRO A 601 -0.58 1.48 -0.84
C PRO A 601 -1.26 0.21 -0.34
N ARG A 602 -1.26 -0.86 -1.14
CA ARG A 602 -1.91 -2.13 -0.78
C ARG A 602 -1.33 -2.71 0.52
N VAL A 603 -2.18 -2.91 1.52
CA VAL A 603 -1.86 -3.55 2.81
C VAL A 603 -2.77 -4.76 3.05
N LYS A 604 -2.39 -5.65 3.97
CA LYS A 604 -3.22 -6.82 4.29
C LYS A 604 -4.39 -6.39 5.15
N VAL A 605 -5.59 -6.45 4.60
CA VAL A 605 -6.84 -6.23 5.33
C VAL A 605 -7.37 -7.58 5.78
N VAL A 606 -7.56 -7.78 7.08
CA VAL A 606 -8.16 -8.98 7.66
C VAL A 606 -9.47 -8.61 8.30
N HIS A 607 -10.58 -9.15 7.80
CA HIS A 607 -11.89 -8.98 8.44
C HIS A 607 -12.00 -9.96 9.62
N THR A 608 -12.27 -9.44 10.82
CA THR A 608 -12.32 -10.24 12.06
C THR A 608 -13.69 -10.86 12.32
N SER A 609 -14.74 -10.40 11.62
CA SER A 609 -16.09 -10.95 11.74
C SER A 609 -16.72 -11.25 10.38
N ALA A 610 -17.40 -12.41 10.32
CA ALA A 610 -18.22 -12.82 9.18
C ALA A 610 -19.53 -12.04 9.07
N LYS A 611 -19.97 -11.40 10.16
CA LYS A 611 -21.28 -10.74 10.25
C LYS A 611 -21.23 -9.23 10.02
N TYR A 612 -20.10 -8.60 10.32
CA TYR A 612 -19.94 -7.14 10.27
C TYR A 612 -18.71 -6.78 9.44
N GLU A 613 -18.93 -6.18 8.26
CA GLU A 613 -17.87 -5.80 7.31
C GLU A 613 -16.82 -4.89 7.92
N GLY A 614 -17.26 -3.88 8.68
CA GLY A 614 -16.37 -2.87 9.23
C GLY A 614 -15.43 -3.39 10.31
N GLN A 615 -15.59 -4.62 10.82
CA GLN A 615 -14.66 -5.23 11.78
C GLN A 615 -13.35 -5.66 11.08
N VAL A 616 -12.41 -4.73 11.04
CA VAL A 616 -11.18 -4.84 10.23
C VAL A 616 -9.93 -4.71 11.10
N TYR A 617 -8.95 -5.56 10.80
CA TYR A 617 -7.63 -5.57 11.39
C TYR A 617 -6.57 -5.46 10.29
N VAL A 618 -5.69 -4.46 10.42
CA VAL A 618 -4.57 -4.23 9.48
C VAL A 618 -3.24 -4.38 10.25
N PRO A 619 -2.58 -5.55 10.19
CA PRO A 619 -1.42 -5.84 11.02
C PRO A 619 -0.25 -4.90 10.75
N GLU A 620 0.02 -4.55 9.49
CA GLU A 620 1.14 -3.66 9.14
C GLU A 620 0.96 -2.26 9.74
N ILE A 621 -0.27 -1.74 9.73
CA ILE A 621 -0.61 -0.44 10.33
C ILE A 621 -0.53 -0.52 11.85
N ASN A 622 -0.98 -1.62 12.46
CA ASN A 622 -0.89 -1.81 13.91
C ASN A 622 0.55 -1.72 14.42
N TYR A 623 1.51 -2.38 13.74
CA TYR A 623 2.93 -2.29 14.10
C TYR A 623 3.49 -0.88 13.87
N LEU A 624 3.07 -0.20 12.80
CA LEU A 624 3.48 1.18 12.52
C LEU A 624 2.98 2.14 13.61
N LEU A 625 1.70 2.04 13.99
CA LEU A 625 1.11 2.81 15.08
C LEU A 625 1.84 2.54 16.39
N MET A 626 2.09 1.28 16.73
CA MET A 626 2.84 0.90 17.94
C MET A 626 4.23 1.56 17.97
N LEU A 627 5.00 1.45 16.88
CA LEU A 627 6.34 2.04 16.81
C LEU A 627 6.30 3.57 16.90
N ALA A 628 5.33 4.20 16.23
CA ALA A 628 5.13 5.64 16.27
C ALA A 628 4.73 6.12 17.67
N CYS A 629 3.82 5.42 18.37
CA CYS A 629 3.44 5.73 19.75
C CYS A 629 4.65 5.69 20.69
N VAL A 630 5.47 4.64 20.58
CA VAL A 630 6.70 4.52 21.38
C VAL A 630 7.68 5.65 21.05
N ALA A 631 7.87 5.97 19.76
CA ALA A 631 8.77 7.04 19.33
C ALA A 631 8.32 8.43 19.83
N VAL A 632 7.03 8.75 19.73
CA VAL A 632 6.47 10.02 20.23
C VAL A 632 6.62 10.11 21.74
N THR A 633 6.32 9.03 22.47
CA THR A 633 6.44 8.98 23.94
C THR A 633 7.90 9.22 24.38
N ILE A 634 8.87 8.57 23.74
CA ILE A 634 10.31 8.74 24.02
C ILE A 634 10.82 10.13 23.62
N GLY A 635 10.32 10.67 22.51
CA GLY A 635 10.76 11.94 21.93
C GLY A 635 10.32 13.16 22.73
N PHE A 636 9.05 13.21 23.13
CA PHE A 636 8.48 14.37 23.81
C PHE A 636 8.73 14.37 25.32
N ARG A 637 8.72 13.20 25.96
CA ARG A 637 8.95 12.98 27.41
C ARG A 637 8.02 13.74 28.38
N THR A 638 7.33 14.79 27.95
CA THR A 638 6.42 15.62 28.75
C THR A 638 5.00 15.58 28.19
N THR A 639 4.00 15.38 29.06
CA THR A 639 2.58 15.28 28.71
C THR A 639 2.04 16.57 28.09
N ASP A 640 2.45 17.74 28.59
CA ASP A 640 1.99 19.06 28.10
C ASP A 640 2.21 19.28 26.61
N ARG A 641 3.37 18.88 26.10
CA ARG A 641 3.71 19.07 24.68
C ARG A 641 2.93 18.10 23.78
N ILE A 642 2.67 16.90 24.28
CA ILE A 642 1.91 15.88 23.56
C ILE A 642 0.43 16.29 23.48
N GLY A 643 -0.17 16.78 24.57
CA GLY A 643 -1.56 17.23 24.52
C GLY A 643 -1.77 18.55 23.77
N ASN A 644 -0.79 19.46 23.73
CA ASN A 644 -0.83 20.61 22.81
C ASN A 644 -0.83 20.16 21.33
N ALA A 645 -0.02 19.15 20.99
CA ALA A 645 -0.02 18.52 19.68
C ALA A 645 -1.40 17.93 19.35
N TYR A 646 -1.93 17.12 20.26
CA TYR A 646 -3.22 16.47 20.13
C TYR A 646 -4.38 17.45 19.87
N GLY A 647 -4.46 18.54 20.63
CA GLY A 647 -5.52 19.54 20.46
C GLY A 647 -5.57 20.15 19.06
N ILE A 648 -4.42 20.35 18.40
CA ILE A 648 -4.39 20.89 17.02
C ILE A 648 -4.94 19.87 16.04
N ALA A 649 -4.55 18.60 16.17
CA ALA A 649 -5.00 17.54 15.27
C ALA A 649 -6.52 17.41 15.27
N VAL A 650 -7.11 17.27 16.46
CA VAL A 650 -8.56 17.03 16.61
C VAL A 650 -9.38 18.23 16.14
N VAL A 651 -9.02 19.45 16.54
CA VAL A 651 -9.78 20.65 16.17
C VAL A 651 -9.69 20.92 14.67
N PHE A 652 -8.55 20.65 14.02
CA PHE A 652 -8.42 20.80 12.58
C PHE A 652 -9.28 19.79 11.82
N VAL A 653 -9.27 18.52 12.23
CA VAL A 653 -10.15 17.48 11.67
C VAL A 653 -11.62 17.87 11.85
N MET A 654 -11.98 18.40 13.03
CA MET A 654 -13.33 18.83 13.36
C MET A 654 -13.85 19.93 12.40
N VAL A 655 -13.01 20.90 12.05
CA VAL A 655 -13.32 21.96 11.07
C VAL A 655 -13.46 21.38 9.66
N LEU A 656 -12.60 20.42 9.28
CA LEU A 656 -12.69 19.73 7.99
C LEU A 656 -13.98 18.92 7.88
N THR A 657 -14.36 18.15 8.91
CA THR A 657 -15.59 17.36 8.89
C THR A 657 -16.84 18.25 8.84
N SER A 658 -16.86 19.36 9.56
CA SER A 658 -17.93 20.36 9.45
C SER A 658 -18.03 20.96 8.05
N SER A 659 -16.89 21.24 7.40
CA SER A 659 -16.85 21.75 6.03
C SER A 659 -17.43 20.76 5.01
N PHE A 660 -17.07 19.47 5.12
CA PHE A 660 -17.65 18.41 4.27
C PHE A 660 -19.13 18.17 4.54
N LEU A 661 -19.55 18.23 5.80
CA LEU A 661 -20.95 18.05 6.17
C LEU A 661 -21.84 19.15 5.56
N VAL A 662 -21.37 20.39 5.50
CA VAL A 662 -22.09 21.48 4.80
C VAL A 662 -22.31 21.15 3.32
N LEU A 663 -21.32 20.58 2.62
CA LEU A 663 -21.48 20.14 1.23
C LEU A 663 -22.55 19.05 1.11
N ILE A 664 -22.56 18.07 2.02
CA ILE A 664 -23.55 16.99 2.06
C ILE A 664 -24.96 17.52 2.36
N MET A 665 -25.10 18.44 3.33
CA MET A 665 -26.39 19.08 3.65
C MET A 665 -26.98 19.80 2.43
N ILE A 666 -26.14 20.43 1.61
CA ILE A 666 -26.56 21.14 0.40
C ILE A 666 -26.90 20.17 -0.74
N MET A 667 -26.03 19.19 -1.01
CA MET A 667 -26.09 18.36 -2.21
C MET A 667 -26.96 17.11 -2.06
N ILE A 668 -26.86 16.43 -0.92
CA ILE A 668 -27.45 15.11 -0.69
C ILE A 668 -28.74 15.25 0.12
N TRP A 669 -28.68 15.84 1.32
CA TRP A 669 -29.85 15.99 2.19
C TRP A 669 -30.83 17.06 1.72
N LYS A 670 -30.40 17.95 0.81
CA LYS A 670 -31.22 19.04 0.24
C LYS A 670 -31.91 19.89 1.33
N THR A 671 -31.20 20.14 2.43
CA THR A 671 -31.72 20.77 3.64
C THR A 671 -32.10 22.25 3.40
N HIS A 672 -33.00 22.77 4.25
CA HIS A 672 -33.40 24.18 4.22
C HIS A 672 -32.20 25.11 4.46
N ILE A 673 -32.09 26.22 3.71
CA ILE A 673 -30.94 27.14 3.78
C ILE A 673 -30.71 27.70 5.19
N LEU A 674 -31.80 28.02 5.89
CA LEU A 674 -31.72 28.56 7.25
C LEU A 674 -31.07 27.58 8.24
N LEU A 675 -31.31 26.27 8.09
CA LEU A 675 -30.67 25.26 8.93
C LEU A 675 -29.18 25.11 8.61
N ILE A 676 -28.80 25.24 7.34
CA ILE A 676 -27.39 25.19 6.93
C ILE A 676 -26.66 26.44 7.46
N ILE A 677 -27.24 27.62 7.29
CA ILE A 677 -26.69 28.88 7.82
C ILE A 677 -26.59 28.80 9.35
N SER A 678 -27.62 28.31 10.03
CA SER A 678 -27.62 28.13 11.48
C SER A 678 -26.53 27.15 11.92
N TYR A 679 -26.34 26.03 11.23
CA TYR A 679 -25.26 25.08 11.52
C TYR A 679 -23.88 25.74 11.38
N VAL A 680 -23.62 26.42 10.26
CA VAL A 680 -22.34 27.12 10.03
C VAL A 680 -22.10 28.21 11.05
N LEU A 681 -23.14 28.97 11.41
CA LEU A 681 -23.04 30.08 12.34
C LEU A 681 -22.85 29.62 13.79
N VAL A 682 -23.45 28.51 14.22
CA VAL A 682 -23.32 28.01 15.59
C VAL A 682 -22.10 27.11 15.74
N ILE A 683 -22.03 26.02 14.98
CA ILE A 683 -20.98 25.01 15.12
C ILE A 683 -19.67 25.53 14.52
N GLY A 684 -19.73 26.12 13.32
CA GLY A 684 -18.54 26.61 12.64
C GLY A 684 -17.84 27.74 13.39
N THR A 685 -18.57 28.64 14.06
CA THR A 685 -17.94 29.72 14.85
C THR A 685 -17.25 29.19 16.10
N ILE A 686 -17.88 28.26 16.83
CA ILE A 686 -17.27 27.61 18.01
C ILE A 686 -15.99 26.88 17.61
N GLU A 687 -16.02 26.13 16.52
CA GLU A 687 -14.85 25.42 15.99
C GLU A 687 -13.73 26.37 15.59
N LEU A 688 -14.04 27.49 14.94
CA LEU A 688 -13.05 28.51 14.59
C LEU A 688 -12.45 29.18 15.84
N ILE A 689 -13.24 29.39 16.90
CA ILE A 689 -12.73 29.89 18.19
C ILE A 689 -11.76 28.86 18.80
N TYR A 690 -12.08 27.57 18.78
CA TYR A 690 -11.16 26.53 19.25
C TYR A 690 -9.90 26.47 18.39
N LEU A 691 -10.04 26.53 17.07
CA LEU A 691 -8.90 26.50 16.16
C LEU A 691 -7.96 27.68 16.45
N SER A 692 -8.51 28.89 16.57
CA SER A 692 -7.70 30.08 16.92
C SER A 692 -7.02 29.95 18.28
N SER A 693 -7.70 29.39 19.29
CA SER A 693 -7.11 29.18 20.63
C SER A 693 -5.92 28.22 20.61
N VAL A 694 -6.04 27.08 19.90
CA VAL A 694 -4.98 26.06 19.90
C VAL A 694 -3.82 26.44 18.96
N LEU A 695 -4.07 27.22 17.90
CA LEU A 695 -3.00 27.70 17.00
C LEU A 695 -1.93 28.54 17.71
N TYR A 696 -2.24 29.22 18.81
CA TYR A 696 -1.23 29.93 19.63
C TYR A 696 -0.18 28.98 20.26
N LYS A 697 -0.50 27.70 20.40
CA LYS A 697 0.38 26.68 20.99
C LYS A 697 1.15 25.89 19.92
N PHE A 698 1.15 26.36 18.67
CA PHE A 698 1.83 25.69 17.56
C PHE A 698 3.31 25.42 17.84
N ASP A 699 4.03 26.41 18.37
CA ASP A 699 5.46 26.29 18.70
C ASP A 699 5.74 25.40 19.93
N GLN A 700 4.72 25.07 20.71
CA GLN A 700 4.82 24.29 21.95
C GLN A 700 4.59 22.79 21.74
N GLY A 701 4.67 22.31 20.49
CA GLY A 701 4.47 20.90 20.11
C GLY A 701 3.35 20.69 19.08
N GLY A 702 2.52 21.71 18.86
CA GLY A 702 1.41 21.71 17.90
C GLY A 702 1.79 21.43 16.44
N TYR A 703 3.05 21.64 16.05
CA TYR A 703 3.54 21.34 14.71
C TYR A 703 3.66 19.84 14.41
N LEU A 704 3.74 18.97 15.43
CA LEU A 704 4.02 17.54 15.25
C LEU A 704 2.95 16.78 14.47
N PRO A 705 1.65 16.83 14.82
CA PRO A 705 0.62 16.08 14.11
C PRO A 705 0.44 16.63 12.70
N LEU A 706 0.65 17.94 12.49
CA LEU A 706 0.68 18.55 11.16
C LEU A 706 1.85 18.02 10.33
N ALA A 707 3.06 17.91 10.90
CA ALA A 707 4.20 17.34 10.21
C ALA A 707 3.98 15.86 9.85
N PHE A 708 3.43 15.07 10.78
CA PHE A 708 3.06 13.67 10.54
C PHE A 708 1.97 13.55 9.48
N ALA A 709 0.93 14.39 9.55
CA ALA A 709 -0.13 14.40 8.57
C ALA A 709 0.37 14.80 7.18
N MET A 710 1.28 15.77 7.07
CA MET A 710 1.92 16.14 5.81
C MET A 710 2.78 15.01 5.23
N PHE A 711 3.47 14.24 6.09
CA PHE A 711 4.23 13.07 5.66
C PHE A 711 3.32 11.96 5.11
N LEU A 712 2.26 11.59 5.84
CA LEU A 712 1.29 10.60 5.37
C LEU A 712 0.54 11.08 4.11
N MET A 713 0.13 12.34 4.08
CA MET A 713 -0.50 12.96 2.91
C MET A 713 0.42 12.91 1.68
N ALA A 714 1.73 13.10 1.86
CA ALA A 714 2.68 12.94 0.76
C ALA A 714 2.71 11.50 0.24
N ILE A 715 2.72 10.49 1.11
CA ILE A 715 2.64 9.07 0.72
C ILE A 715 1.35 8.81 -0.07
N MET A 716 0.21 9.25 0.46
CA MET A 716 -1.10 9.08 -0.17
C MET A 716 -1.19 9.79 -1.51
N TYR A 717 -0.67 11.01 -1.60
CA TYR A 717 -0.66 11.80 -2.82
C TYR A 717 0.21 11.15 -3.90
N ILE A 718 1.45 10.76 -3.58
CA ILE A 718 2.36 10.10 -4.52
C ILE A 718 1.72 8.81 -5.04
N TRP A 719 1.15 8.00 -4.16
CA TRP A 719 0.50 6.75 -4.53
C TRP A 719 -0.72 6.98 -5.43
N ASN A 720 -1.62 7.88 -5.04
CA ASN A 720 -2.84 8.17 -5.80
C ASN A 720 -2.54 8.81 -7.17
N ASP A 721 -1.56 9.72 -7.26
CA ASP A 721 -1.20 10.35 -8.53
C ASP A 721 -0.68 9.33 -9.53
N VAL A 722 0.24 8.45 -9.11
CA VAL A 722 0.78 7.40 -9.99
C VAL A 722 -0.27 6.34 -10.31
N TYR A 723 -1.05 5.89 -9.31
CA TYR A 723 -2.13 4.94 -9.52
C TYR A 723 -3.13 5.45 -10.57
N ARG A 724 -3.54 6.72 -10.47
CA ARG A 724 -4.44 7.35 -11.42
C ARG A 724 -3.84 7.49 -12.81
N ARG A 725 -2.57 7.91 -12.92
CA ARG A 725 -1.89 8.03 -14.22
C ARG A 725 -1.76 6.66 -14.91
N LYS A 726 -1.37 5.63 -14.15
CA LYS A 726 -1.30 4.25 -14.62
C LYS A 726 -2.68 3.77 -15.10
N TYR A 727 -3.72 3.98 -14.29
CA TYR A 727 -5.09 3.61 -14.66
C TYR A 727 -5.55 4.29 -15.96
N ASN A 728 -5.31 5.60 -16.09
CA ASN A 728 -5.64 6.33 -17.31
C ASN A 728 -4.84 5.84 -18.52
N TYR A 729 -3.54 5.57 -18.34
CA TYR A 729 -2.70 5.01 -19.39
C TYR A 729 -3.24 3.66 -19.89
N GLU A 730 -3.62 2.76 -18.97
CA GLU A 730 -4.23 1.48 -19.30
C GLU A 730 -5.58 1.62 -20.01
N LEU A 731 -6.38 2.62 -19.61
CA LEU A 731 -7.65 2.93 -20.24
C LEU A 731 -7.47 3.45 -21.68
N ASP A 732 -6.48 4.30 -21.92
CA ASP A 732 -6.17 4.90 -23.22
C ASP A 732 -5.53 3.87 -24.18
N HIS A 733 -4.72 2.95 -23.65
CA HIS A 733 -4.06 1.88 -24.41
C HIS A 733 -4.82 0.54 -24.37
N LYS A 734 -6.08 0.54 -23.92
CA LYS A 734 -6.89 -0.68 -23.88
C LYS A 734 -7.07 -1.25 -25.28
N ILE A 735 -7.01 -2.57 -25.39
CA ILE A 735 -7.22 -3.26 -26.66
C ILE A 735 -8.72 -3.48 -26.83
N SER A 736 -9.27 -3.01 -27.94
CA SER A 736 -10.66 -3.29 -28.31
C SER A 736 -10.84 -4.76 -28.65
N LEU A 737 -12.05 -5.29 -28.44
CA LEU A 737 -12.37 -6.67 -28.80
C LEU A 737 -12.09 -6.96 -30.28
N GLN A 738 -12.34 -6.00 -31.17
CA GLN A 738 -12.05 -6.12 -32.62
C GLN A 738 -10.57 -6.37 -32.89
N LYS A 739 -9.68 -5.59 -32.27
CA LYS A 739 -8.24 -5.74 -32.43
C LYS A 739 -7.73 -7.07 -31.88
N VAL A 740 -8.35 -7.61 -30.83
CA VAL A 740 -8.03 -8.97 -30.35
C VAL A 740 -8.44 -10.04 -31.36
N LYS A 741 -9.58 -9.89 -32.05
CA LYS A 741 -9.95 -10.82 -33.14
C LYS A 741 -8.91 -10.79 -34.26
N GLU A 742 -8.44 -9.60 -34.66
CA GLU A 742 -7.39 -9.47 -35.69
C GLU A 742 -6.08 -10.13 -35.25
N ILE A 743 -5.68 -9.93 -33.99
CA ILE A 743 -4.46 -10.51 -33.45
C ILE A 743 -4.59 -12.05 -33.40
N VAL A 744 -5.66 -12.57 -32.80
CA VAL A 744 -5.82 -14.03 -32.63
C VAL A 744 -6.15 -14.74 -33.95
N GLY A 745 -6.78 -14.05 -34.90
CA GLY A 745 -7.05 -14.56 -36.25
C GLY A 745 -5.83 -14.53 -37.18
N ASN A 746 -4.74 -13.89 -36.77
CA ASN A 746 -3.51 -13.86 -37.55
C ASN A 746 -2.78 -15.22 -37.43
N THR A 747 -2.51 -15.87 -38.57
CA THR A 747 -1.85 -17.20 -38.63
C THR A 747 -0.40 -17.22 -38.13
N ASN A 748 0.15 -16.05 -37.81
CA ASN A 748 1.54 -15.90 -37.36
C ASN A 748 1.76 -16.30 -35.89
N PHE A 749 0.70 -16.52 -35.12
CA PHE A 749 0.81 -16.95 -33.72
C PHE A 749 0.66 -18.46 -33.58
N TYR A 750 1.58 -19.09 -32.86
CA TYR A 750 1.48 -20.53 -32.56
C TYR A 750 0.47 -20.77 -31.44
N ARG A 751 -0.49 -21.68 -31.64
CA ARG A 751 -1.37 -22.15 -30.55
C ARG A 751 -0.75 -23.36 -29.86
N ILE A 752 -0.41 -23.20 -28.58
CA ILE A 752 0.10 -24.25 -27.71
C ILE A 752 -1.02 -24.87 -26.88
N PRO A 753 -0.99 -26.18 -26.61
CA PRO A 753 -2.00 -26.83 -25.78
C PRO A 753 -1.91 -26.32 -24.34
N GLY A 754 -3.05 -26.02 -23.72
CA GLY A 754 -3.10 -25.49 -22.36
C GLY A 754 -4.12 -24.37 -22.18
N LEU A 755 -4.34 -23.98 -20.92
CA LEU A 755 -5.21 -22.87 -20.53
C LEU A 755 -4.38 -21.76 -19.88
N ALA A 756 -4.45 -20.54 -20.42
CA ALA A 756 -3.81 -19.36 -19.82
C ALA A 756 -4.82 -18.44 -19.13
N ILE A 757 -4.49 -18.04 -17.91
CA ILE A 757 -5.25 -17.10 -17.12
C ILE A 757 -4.49 -15.77 -17.07
N PHE A 758 -5.04 -14.74 -17.69
CA PHE A 758 -4.50 -13.38 -17.64
C PHE A 758 -5.21 -12.57 -16.57
N TYR A 759 -4.48 -12.12 -15.55
CA TYR A 759 -5.04 -11.25 -14.51
C TYR A 759 -5.03 -9.79 -14.95
N SER A 760 -6.18 -9.13 -14.82
CA SER A 760 -6.36 -7.73 -15.23
C SER A 760 -7.14 -6.93 -14.20
N GLU A 761 -6.69 -5.71 -13.91
CA GLU A 761 -7.43 -4.73 -13.09
C GLU A 761 -8.52 -3.99 -13.89
N LEU A 762 -8.47 -4.04 -15.24
CA LEU A 762 -9.45 -3.40 -16.11
C LEU A 762 -10.76 -4.20 -16.15
N VAL A 763 -11.87 -3.56 -15.73
CA VAL A 763 -13.24 -4.10 -15.85
C VAL A 763 -13.83 -3.89 -17.25
N HIS A 764 -13.20 -3.10 -18.12
CA HIS A 764 -13.57 -3.02 -19.55
C HIS A 764 -12.34 -3.01 -20.48
N GLY A 765 -12.38 -3.87 -21.50
CA GLY A 765 -11.29 -4.03 -22.47
C GLY A 765 -10.23 -5.04 -22.04
N ILE A 766 -9.35 -5.41 -22.96
CA ILE A 766 -8.22 -6.31 -22.71
C ILE A 766 -6.99 -5.46 -22.39
N PRO A 767 -6.24 -5.77 -21.31
CA PRO A 767 -5.11 -4.95 -20.87
C PRO A 767 -4.01 -4.89 -21.94
N PRO A 768 -3.26 -3.77 -22.03
CA PRO A 768 -2.14 -3.64 -22.97
C PRO A 768 -1.03 -4.68 -22.72
N LEU A 769 -0.95 -5.22 -21.49
CA LEU A 769 -0.08 -6.33 -21.12
C LEU A 769 -0.20 -7.52 -22.07
N PHE A 770 -1.41 -7.83 -22.54
CA PHE A 770 -1.64 -8.95 -23.47
C PHE A 770 -0.92 -8.73 -24.80
N LYS A 771 -1.00 -7.51 -25.35
CA LYS A 771 -0.27 -7.15 -26.56
C LYS A 771 1.24 -7.18 -26.32
N HIS A 772 1.70 -6.62 -25.21
CA HIS A 772 3.12 -6.63 -24.87
C HIS A 772 3.68 -8.06 -24.74
N TYR A 773 2.92 -8.98 -24.16
CA TYR A 773 3.27 -10.39 -24.12
C TYR A 773 3.39 -10.98 -25.53
N LEU A 774 2.40 -10.75 -26.39
CA LEU A 774 2.38 -11.28 -27.76
C LEU A 774 3.46 -10.74 -28.67
N ASP A 775 3.81 -9.46 -28.52
CA ASP A 775 4.87 -8.82 -29.31
C ASP A 775 6.26 -9.44 -28.99
N ASN A 776 6.44 -9.98 -27.77
CA ASN A 776 7.69 -10.62 -27.33
C ASN A 776 7.66 -12.16 -27.47
N VAL A 777 6.52 -12.77 -27.20
CA VAL A 777 6.29 -14.22 -27.22
C VAL A 777 5.04 -14.49 -28.09
N PRO A 778 5.20 -14.68 -29.41
CA PRO A 778 4.11 -14.99 -30.34
C PRO A 778 3.60 -16.44 -30.21
N ALA A 779 3.29 -16.86 -28.99
CA ALA A 779 2.67 -18.14 -28.67
C ALA A 779 1.49 -17.93 -27.72
N LEU A 780 0.34 -18.50 -28.08
CA LEU A 780 -0.92 -18.40 -27.35
C LEU A 780 -1.38 -19.77 -26.88
N HIS A 781 -1.86 -19.85 -25.65
CA HIS A 781 -2.54 -21.05 -25.17
C HIS A 781 -3.85 -21.29 -25.91
N SER A 782 -4.23 -22.55 -26.06
CA SER A 782 -5.43 -22.99 -26.79
C SER A 782 -6.72 -22.34 -26.27
N ILE A 783 -6.77 -22.07 -24.96
CA ILE A 783 -7.84 -21.37 -24.27
C ILE A 783 -7.26 -20.21 -23.47
N LEU A 784 -7.84 -19.03 -23.63
CA LEU A 784 -7.43 -17.80 -22.94
C LEU A 784 -8.56 -17.32 -22.05
N VAL A 785 -8.28 -17.10 -20.77
CA VAL A 785 -9.25 -16.57 -19.79
C VAL A 785 -8.71 -15.29 -19.18
N PHE A 786 -9.33 -14.15 -19.50
CA PHE A 786 -9.05 -12.87 -18.85
C PHE A 786 -9.84 -12.77 -17.55
N VAL A 787 -9.15 -12.85 -16.42
CA VAL A 787 -9.74 -12.80 -15.08
C VAL A 787 -9.59 -11.40 -14.49
N SER A 788 -10.72 -10.79 -14.15
CA SER A 788 -10.80 -9.55 -13.39
C SER A 788 -11.40 -9.83 -12.02
N ILE A 789 -10.72 -9.45 -10.94
CA ILE A 789 -11.18 -9.70 -9.58
C ILE A 789 -11.83 -8.44 -9.02
N LYS A 790 -13.13 -8.52 -8.70
CA LYS A 790 -13.90 -7.45 -8.05
C LYS A 790 -14.23 -7.87 -6.62
N SER A 791 -13.97 -6.99 -5.66
CA SER A 791 -14.40 -7.21 -4.26
C SER A 791 -15.72 -6.48 -4.05
N LEU A 792 -16.70 -7.15 -3.47
CA LEU A 792 -18.05 -6.64 -3.21
C LEU A 792 -18.24 -6.43 -1.69
N PRO A 793 -19.04 -5.43 -1.27
CA PRO A 793 -19.36 -5.14 0.13
C PRO A 793 -20.41 -6.12 0.69
N ILE A 794 -20.25 -7.41 0.41
CA ILE A 794 -21.09 -8.49 0.92
C ILE A 794 -20.21 -9.53 1.58
N SER A 795 -20.67 -10.16 2.66
CA SER A 795 -19.85 -11.06 3.48
C SER A 795 -19.29 -12.23 2.66
N LYS A 796 -20.17 -12.90 1.93
CA LYS A 796 -19.87 -14.04 1.09
C LYS A 796 -20.71 -13.97 -0.17
N VAL A 797 -20.07 -14.05 -1.33
CA VAL A 797 -20.78 -14.14 -2.61
C VAL A 797 -21.26 -15.59 -2.78
N PRO A 798 -22.53 -15.82 -3.12
CA PRO A 798 -23.01 -17.16 -3.47
C PRO A 798 -22.13 -17.78 -4.55
N GLY A 799 -21.88 -19.10 -4.46
CA GLY A 799 -20.96 -19.78 -5.37
C GLY A 799 -21.36 -19.67 -6.85
N GLU A 800 -22.63 -19.44 -7.15
CA GLU A 800 -23.20 -19.27 -8.49
C GLU A 800 -22.90 -17.89 -9.09
N GLU A 801 -22.98 -16.82 -8.29
CA GLU A 801 -22.76 -15.43 -8.75
C GLU A 801 -21.29 -14.99 -8.67
N ARG A 802 -20.42 -15.86 -8.16
CA ARG A 802 -19.00 -15.58 -7.94
C ARG A 802 -18.20 -15.49 -9.23
N PHE A 803 -18.56 -16.24 -10.27
CA PHE A 803 -17.87 -16.25 -11.55
C PHE A 803 -18.81 -15.80 -12.65
N LEU A 804 -18.58 -14.61 -13.19
CA LEU A 804 -19.34 -14.13 -14.34
C LEU A 804 -18.51 -14.25 -15.61
N PHE A 805 -18.91 -15.18 -16.48
CA PHE A 805 -18.25 -15.40 -17.75
C PHE A 805 -18.91 -14.59 -18.87
N ARG A 806 -18.09 -14.14 -19.81
CA ARG A 806 -18.49 -13.60 -21.10
C ARG A 806 -17.54 -14.11 -22.17
N ARG A 807 -18.06 -14.60 -23.29
CA ARG A 807 -17.25 -15.06 -24.43
C ARG A 807 -16.93 -13.89 -25.38
N VAL A 808 -15.71 -13.87 -25.92
CA VAL A 808 -15.32 -12.94 -26.98
C VAL A 808 -15.65 -13.59 -28.32
N GLN A 809 -16.59 -13.00 -29.07
CA GLN A 809 -16.94 -13.46 -30.41
C GLN A 809 -15.82 -13.16 -31.43
N PRO A 810 -15.67 -13.91 -32.55
CA PRO A 810 -16.33 -15.17 -32.86
C PRO A 810 -15.88 -16.34 -31.97
N ASN A 811 -16.76 -17.33 -31.81
CA ASN A 811 -16.63 -18.40 -30.83
C ASN A 811 -15.35 -19.24 -31.00
N GLU A 812 -14.90 -19.43 -32.23
CA GLU A 812 -13.70 -20.18 -32.62
C GLU A 812 -12.39 -19.68 -31.97
N LEU A 813 -12.37 -18.45 -31.42
CA LEU A 813 -11.17 -17.90 -30.79
C LEU A 813 -10.85 -18.53 -29.43
N ASN A 814 -11.82 -19.16 -28.75
CA ASN A 814 -11.69 -19.73 -27.39
C ASN A 814 -11.13 -18.73 -26.36
N VAL A 815 -11.59 -17.48 -26.47
CA VAL A 815 -11.22 -16.39 -25.55
C VAL A 815 -12.41 -16.07 -24.66
N PHE A 816 -12.21 -16.24 -23.36
CA PHE A 816 -13.20 -16.00 -22.33
C PHE A 816 -12.76 -14.85 -21.44
N ARG A 817 -13.75 -14.15 -20.93
CA ARG A 817 -13.58 -13.16 -19.89
C ARG A 817 -14.32 -13.64 -18.65
N CYS A 818 -13.69 -13.56 -17.50
CA CYS A 818 -14.29 -13.91 -16.22
C CYS A 818 -14.14 -12.74 -15.25
N VAL A 819 -15.25 -12.26 -14.70
CA VAL A 819 -15.25 -11.36 -13.54
C VAL A 819 -15.49 -12.20 -12.31
N VAL A 820 -14.49 -12.29 -11.43
CA VAL A 820 -14.58 -13.04 -10.19
C VAL A 820 -14.92 -12.09 -9.06
N ARG A 821 -16.07 -12.30 -8.44
CA ARG A 821 -16.62 -11.50 -7.35
C ARG A 821 -16.32 -12.16 -6.01
N TYR A 822 -15.62 -11.45 -5.12
CA TYR A 822 -15.36 -11.90 -3.76
C TYR A 822 -16.08 -11.04 -2.76
N GLY A 823 -16.70 -11.66 -1.76
CA GLY A 823 -17.13 -10.99 -0.55
C GLY A 823 -15.96 -10.69 0.38
N TYR A 824 -16.15 -9.79 1.34
CA TYR A 824 -15.09 -9.36 2.25
C TYR A 824 -14.62 -10.46 3.22
N THR A 825 -15.44 -11.49 3.49
CA THR A 825 -15.01 -12.68 4.25
C THR A 825 -14.79 -13.92 3.40
N ASP A 826 -14.90 -13.80 2.07
CA ASP A 826 -14.60 -14.91 1.19
C ASP A 826 -13.12 -15.23 1.27
N VAL A 827 -12.83 -16.36 1.91
CA VAL A 827 -11.48 -16.93 1.92
C VAL A 827 -11.16 -17.32 0.49
N ARG A 828 -10.12 -16.67 -0.07
CA ARG A 828 -9.63 -16.94 -1.42
C ARG A 828 -8.99 -18.32 -1.56
N ASN A 829 -8.68 -18.93 -0.43
CA ASN A 829 -8.10 -20.26 -0.26
C ASN A 829 -9.20 -21.23 0.21
N GLU A 830 -10.09 -21.64 -0.70
CA GLU A 830 -10.99 -22.77 -0.44
C GLU A 830 -10.18 -24.09 -0.50
N GLN A 831 -10.68 -25.16 0.12
CA GLN A 831 -10.04 -26.49 0.10
C GLN A 831 -9.87 -27.03 -1.33
N ASP A 832 -10.67 -26.53 -2.28
CA ASP A 832 -10.53 -26.79 -3.71
C ASP A 832 -9.71 -25.68 -4.41
N PRO A 833 -8.72 -26.05 -5.24
CA PRO A 833 -7.90 -25.08 -5.96
C PRO A 833 -8.77 -24.22 -6.88
N PHE A 834 -8.59 -22.89 -6.81
CA PHE A 834 -9.28 -21.87 -7.63
C PHE A 834 -9.42 -22.27 -9.10
N GLU A 835 -8.37 -22.86 -9.66
CA GLU A 835 -8.31 -23.41 -11.02
C GLU A 835 -9.47 -24.38 -11.33
N ARG A 836 -9.76 -25.33 -10.44
CA ARG A 836 -10.83 -26.33 -10.65
C ARG A 836 -12.20 -25.67 -10.68
N LYS A 837 -12.46 -24.76 -9.74
CA LYS A 837 -13.74 -24.05 -9.63
C LYS A 837 -13.99 -23.14 -10.83
N LEU A 838 -12.93 -22.48 -11.33
CA LEU A 838 -12.99 -21.67 -12.55
C LEU A 838 -13.34 -22.53 -13.77
N VAL A 839 -12.67 -23.68 -13.93
CA VAL A 839 -12.87 -24.59 -15.07
C VAL A 839 -14.27 -25.22 -15.03
N GLU A 840 -14.73 -25.68 -13.87
CA GLU A 840 -16.07 -26.25 -13.71
C GLU A 840 -17.16 -25.22 -14.06
N ARG A 841 -17.03 -23.98 -13.58
CA ARG A 841 -17.97 -22.92 -13.92
C ARG A 841 -17.89 -22.50 -15.40
N LEU A 842 -16.72 -22.57 -16.01
CA LEU A 842 -16.57 -22.33 -17.45
C LEU A 842 -17.29 -23.41 -18.27
N LYS A 843 -17.23 -24.70 -17.87
CA LYS A 843 -17.99 -25.78 -18.51
C LYS A 843 -19.50 -25.55 -18.43
N ASN A 844 -19.99 -25.15 -17.26
CA ASN A 844 -21.40 -24.84 -17.07
C ASN A 844 -21.82 -23.65 -17.95
N PHE A 845 -21.02 -22.59 -18.01
CA PHE A 845 -21.28 -21.43 -18.86
C PHE A 845 -21.38 -21.81 -20.35
N ILE A 846 -20.46 -22.63 -20.87
CA ILE A 846 -20.50 -23.09 -22.28
C ILE A 846 -21.79 -23.87 -22.55
N SER A 847 -22.21 -24.70 -21.59
CA SER A 847 -23.46 -25.48 -21.69
C SER A 847 -24.71 -24.59 -21.67
N GLU A 848 -24.74 -23.59 -20.79
CA GLU A 848 -25.85 -22.63 -20.63
C GLU A 848 -25.98 -21.67 -21.84
N GLU A 849 -24.87 -21.12 -22.35
CA GLU A 849 -24.84 -20.25 -23.52
C GLU A 849 -25.45 -20.94 -24.76
N TYR A 850 -25.16 -22.24 -24.87
CA TYR A 850 -25.68 -23.08 -25.93
C TYR A 850 -27.20 -23.35 -25.78
N GLN A 851 -27.66 -23.75 -24.58
CA GLN A 851 -29.10 -23.93 -24.31
C GLN A 851 -29.91 -22.65 -24.58
N PHE A 852 -29.35 -21.49 -24.24
CA PHE A 852 -29.96 -20.20 -24.53
C PHE A 852 -30.07 -19.92 -26.03
N SER A 853 -29.02 -20.22 -26.81
CA SER A 853 -29.02 -20.09 -28.27
C SER A 853 -30.07 -21.01 -28.93
N LYS A 854 -30.21 -22.25 -28.46
CA LYS A 854 -31.23 -23.22 -28.89
C LYS A 854 -32.66 -22.74 -28.60
N THR A 855 -32.86 -22.08 -27.45
CA THR A 855 -34.17 -21.52 -27.06
C THR A 855 -34.58 -20.33 -27.94
N ILE A 856 -33.62 -19.47 -28.33
CA ILE A 856 -33.89 -18.35 -29.25
C ILE A 856 -34.22 -18.84 -30.66
N GLN A 857 -33.50 -19.85 -31.18
CA GLN A 857 -33.79 -20.43 -32.50
C GLN A 857 -35.16 -21.13 -32.55
N ASN A 858 -35.53 -21.88 -31.51
CA ASN A 858 -36.84 -22.54 -31.41
C ASN A 858 -38.02 -21.56 -31.35
N ASN A 859 -37.80 -20.30 -30.96
CA ASN A 859 -38.83 -19.27 -30.95
C ASN A 859 -38.98 -18.53 -32.28
N GLN A 860 -38.09 -18.75 -33.27
CA GLN A 860 -38.14 -18.04 -34.56
C GLN A 860 -38.49 -18.90 -35.77
N GLU A 861 -38.35 -20.23 -35.77
CA GLU A 861 -38.80 -21.06 -36.90
C GLU A 861 -39.18 -22.50 -36.48
N SER A 862 -40.11 -23.09 -37.25
CA SER A 862 -40.69 -24.42 -36.99
C SER A 862 -39.69 -25.55 -37.22
N ALA A 863 -39.79 -26.60 -36.42
CA ALA A 863 -38.92 -27.76 -36.33
C ALA A 863 -38.59 -28.45 -37.67
N GLU A 864 -37.32 -28.82 -37.88
CA GLU A 864 -36.81 -30.21 -37.81
C GLU A 864 -35.38 -30.33 -38.39
N LYS A 865 -34.55 -31.18 -37.73
CA LYS A 865 -33.27 -31.80 -38.16
C LYS A 865 -31.88 -31.27 -37.75
N ASP A 866 -31.74 -30.18 -37.00
CA ASP A 866 -30.38 -29.73 -36.57
C ASP A 866 -30.01 -30.04 -35.09
N GLY A 867 -30.89 -30.69 -34.33
CA GLY A 867 -30.67 -30.92 -32.88
C GLY A 867 -29.52 -31.88 -32.51
N GLU A 868 -29.19 -32.87 -33.36
CA GLU A 868 -28.11 -33.84 -33.09
C GLU A 868 -26.72 -33.30 -33.46
N LEU A 869 -26.61 -32.46 -34.49
CA LEU A 869 -25.32 -31.92 -34.92
C LEU A 869 -24.73 -30.96 -33.88
N ASP A 870 -25.59 -30.34 -33.11
CA ASP A 870 -25.29 -29.14 -32.34
C ASP A 870 -25.02 -29.47 -30.86
N ASP A 871 -25.63 -30.53 -30.30
CA ASP A 871 -25.20 -31.12 -29.01
C ASP A 871 -23.78 -31.73 -29.12
N THR A 872 -23.38 -32.28 -30.29
CA THR A 872 -22.00 -32.77 -30.50
C THR A 872 -20.95 -31.66 -30.55
N LEU A 873 -21.33 -30.42 -30.88
CA LEU A 873 -20.40 -29.29 -30.90
C LEU A 873 -20.06 -28.82 -29.49
N VAL A 874 -21.02 -28.84 -28.57
CA VAL A 874 -20.79 -28.53 -27.14
C VAL A 874 -19.88 -29.56 -26.51
N GLU A 875 -20.14 -30.85 -26.74
CA GLU A 875 -19.29 -31.93 -26.23
C GLU A 875 -17.85 -31.78 -26.74
N ARG A 876 -17.66 -31.39 -28.00
CA ARG A 876 -16.34 -31.09 -28.57
C ARG A 876 -15.66 -29.89 -27.89
N GLU A 877 -16.38 -28.79 -27.63
CA GLU A 877 -15.79 -27.64 -26.94
C GLU A 877 -15.40 -27.96 -25.49
N ILE A 878 -16.23 -28.73 -24.78
CA ILE A 878 -15.93 -29.21 -23.43
C ILE A 878 -14.73 -30.16 -23.46
N GLU A 879 -14.65 -31.06 -24.45
CA GLU A 879 -13.51 -31.95 -24.64
C GLU A 879 -12.21 -31.18 -24.92
N VAL A 880 -12.27 -30.11 -25.73
CA VAL A 880 -11.13 -29.20 -25.96
C VAL A 880 -10.71 -28.51 -24.66
N LEU A 881 -11.67 -28.08 -23.84
CA LEU A 881 -11.40 -27.49 -22.53
C LEU A 881 -10.75 -28.49 -21.56
N GLU A 882 -11.23 -29.73 -21.52
CA GLU A 882 -10.61 -30.78 -20.70
C GLU A 882 -9.20 -31.11 -21.17
N LYS A 883 -8.99 -31.29 -22.47
CA LYS A 883 -7.66 -31.50 -23.05
C LYS A 883 -6.72 -30.35 -22.71
N ALA A 884 -7.17 -29.09 -22.83
CA ALA A 884 -6.39 -27.92 -22.43
C ALA A 884 -6.05 -27.92 -20.94
N CYS A 885 -6.98 -28.28 -20.07
CA CYS A 885 -6.72 -28.35 -18.62
C CYS A 885 -5.75 -29.47 -18.25
N THR A 886 -5.81 -30.62 -18.93
CA THR A 886 -4.84 -31.73 -18.74
C THR A 886 -3.44 -31.39 -19.23
N ALA A 887 -3.33 -30.55 -20.26
CA ALA A 887 -2.05 -30.07 -20.77
C ALA A 887 -1.37 -29.07 -19.81
N GLY A 888 -2.15 -28.32 -19.03
CA GLY A 888 -1.65 -27.44 -17.96
C GLY A 888 -2.34 -26.09 -17.91
N ILE A 889 -2.39 -25.50 -16.70
CA ILE A 889 -2.92 -24.16 -16.45
C ILE A 889 -1.77 -23.23 -16.11
N VAL A 890 -1.73 -22.08 -16.77
CA VAL A 890 -0.66 -21.08 -16.61
C VAL A 890 -1.26 -19.74 -16.20
N HIS A 891 -0.65 -19.10 -15.21
CA HIS A 891 -1.09 -17.82 -14.67
C HIS A 891 -0.15 -16.72 -15.14
N LEU A 892 -0.70 -15.73 -15.84
CA LEU A 892 0.03 -14.58 -16.36
C LEU A 892 -0.41 -13.32 -15.61
N VAL A 893 0.55 -12.71 -14.90
CA VAL A 893 0.35 -11.48 -14.12
C VAL A 893 1.32 -10.41 -14.62
N GLY A 894 0.86 -9.16 -14.71
CA GLY A 894 1.71 -8.03 -15.09
C GLY A 894 2.57 -7.56 -13.92
N GLU A 895 3.89 -7.57 -14.10
CA GLU A 895 4.82 -6.86 -13.22
C GLU A 895 5.06 -5.47 -13.80
N ASN A 896 4.36 -4.49 -13.26
CA ASN A 896 4.28 -3.16 -13.87
C ASN A 896 5.32 -2.25 -13.24
N GLU A 897 6.39 -1.93 -13.96
CA GLU A 897 7.32 -0.86 -13.58
C GLU A 897 6.82 0.48 -14.12
N VAL A 898 7.02 1.56 -13.37
CA VAL A 898 6.53 2.87 -13.76
C VAL A 898 7.70 3.84 -13.77
N ILE A 899 7.95 4.47 -14.92
CA ILE A 899 9.04 5.41 -15.15
C ILE A 899 8.47 6.71 -15.72
N ALA A 900 9.05 7.84 -15.34
CA ALA A 900 8.68 9.13 -15.93
C ALA A 900 9.19 9.26 -17.38
N GLU A 901 8.35 9.77 -18.28
CA GLU A 901 8.73 10.05 -19.67
C GLU A 901 9.99 10.94 -19.80
N LYS A 902 10.75 10.78 -20.89
CA LYS A 902 12.00 11.53 -21.14
C LYS A 902 11.80 13.06 -21.25
N GLY A 903 10.57 13.55 -21.46
CA GLY A 903 10.22 14.99 -21.43
C GLY A 903 9.64 15.50 -20.11
N ALA A 904 9.48 14.63 -19.10
CA ALA A 904 8.84 14.99 -17.83
C ALA A 904 9.63 16.04 -17.04
N GLY A 905 8.92 17.02 -16.48
CA GLY A 905 9.50 18.01 -15.58
C GLY A 905 10.16 17.38 -14.34
N ILE A 906 11.12 18.08 -13.74
CA ILE A 906 11.95 17.60 -12.62
C ILE A 906 11.09 17.04 -11.48
N GLY A 907 10.00 17.73 -11.11
CA GLY A 907 9.10 17.28 -10.05
C GLY A 907 8.41 15.94 -10.35
N LYS A 908 7.97 15.73 -11.60
CA LYS A 908 7.33 14.48 -12.04
C LYS A 908 8.32 13.31 -12.04
N ARG A 909 9.56 13.55 -12.49
CA ARG A 909 10.64 12.56 -12.40
C ARG A 909 10.97 12.18 -10.97
N LEU A 910 11.03 13.15 -10.06
CA LEU A 910 11.29 12.90 -8.64
C LEU A 910 10.16 12.06 -8.02
N LEU A 911 8.90 12.43 -8.30
CA LEU A 911 7.72 11.75 -7.78
C LEU A 911 7.63 10.29 -8.24
N ILE A 912 7.81 10.03 -9.54
CA ILE A 912 7.63 8.69 -10.12
C ILE A 912 8.87 7.82 -9.87
N ASN A 913 10.05 8.26 -10.31
CA ASN A 913 11.23 7.39 -10.34
C ASN A 913 11.80 7.14 -8.93
N TYR A 914 11.61 8.08 -8.00
CA TYR A 914 12.11 7.94 -6.63
C TYR A 914 10.97 7.70 -5.64
N GLY A 915 10.00 8.61 -5.56
CA GLY A 915 8.92 8.54 -4.56
C GLY A 915 8.07 7.28 -4.67
N TYR A 916 7.46 7.04 -5.84
CA TYR A 916 6.62 5.88 -6.08
C TYR A 916 7.41 4.58 -6.11
N SER A 917 8.58 4.55 -6.76
CA SER A 917 9.46 3.37 -6.78
C SER A 917 9.87 2.95 -5.36
N PHE A 918 10.24 3.90 -4.51
CA PHE A 918 10.54 3.65 -3.11
C PHE A 918 9.33 3.05 -2.37
N LEU A 919 8.14 3.64 -2.53
CA LEU A 919 6.93 3.11 -1.91
C LEU A 919 6.61 1.69 -2.43
N LYS A 920 6.61 1.46 -3.74
CA LYS A 920 6.35 0.15 -4.36
C LYS A 920 7.33 -0.92 -3.86
N ARG A 921 8.62 -0.58 -3.70
CA ARG A 921 9.67 -1.54 -3.29
C ARG A 921 9.62 -1.85 -1.79
N ASN A 922 9.22 -0.90 -0.95
CA ASN A 922 9.13 -1.09 0.50
C ASN A 922 7.77 -1.62 0.98
N LEU A 923 6.72 -1.50 0.16
CA LEU A 923 5.37 -1.95 0.48
C LEU A 923 5.03 -3.26 -0.23
N ARG A 924 4.02 -3.97 0.26
CA ARG A 924 3.74 -5.35 -0.14
C ARG A 924 3.32 -5.45 -1.62
N GLN A 925 4.00 -6.31 -2.38
CA GLN A 925 3.69 -6.61 -3.78
C GLN A 925 2.33 -7.33 -3.96
N THR A 926 1.69 -7.06 -5.11
CA THR A 926 0.35 -7.54 -5.52
C THR A 926 0.23 -9.07 -5.54
N ASP A 927 1.31 -9.81 -5.79
CA ASP A 927 1.23 -11.26 -6.06
C ASP A 927 0.84 -12.09 -4.83
N LYS A 928 1.15 -11.58 -3.62
CA LYS A 928 0.73 -12.20 -2.35
C LYS A 928 -0.77 -12.04 -2.07
N VAL A 929 -1.52 -11.32 -2.92
CA VAL A 929 -2.96 -11.06 -2.77
C VAL A 929 -3.81 -12.13 -3.45
N PHE A 930 -3.23 -12.88 -4.39
CA PHE A 930 -3.95 -13.84 -5.22
C PHE A 930 -3.64 -15.32 -4.93
N ASP A 931 -2.72 -15.62 -3.99
CA ASP A 931 -2.31 -16.99 -3.61
C ASP A 931 -2.10 -17.94 -4.82
N ILE A 932 -1.60 -17.38 -5.93
CA ILE A 932 -1.42 -18.11 -7.18
C ILE A 932 -0.31 -19.16 -6.99
N PRO A 933 -0.48 -20.41 -7.45
CA PRO A 933 0.56 -21.43 -7.37
C PRO A 933 1.84 -20.97 -8.07
N ARG A 934 2.92 -20.75 -7.29
CA ARG A 934 4.19 -20.20 -7.81
C ARG A 934 4.83 -21.06 -8.92
N LYS A 935 4.57 -22.37 -8.93
CA LYS A 935 5.06 -23.30 -9.97
C LYS A 935 4.48 -23.02 -11.37
N ARG A 936 3.34 -22.32 -11.46
CA ARG A 936 2.62 -22.04 -12.72
C ARG A 936 2.43 -20.56 -13.00
N LEU A 937 3.14 -19.71 -12.25
CA LEU A 937 3.08 -18.26 -12.38
C LEU A 937 4.19 -17.77 -13.31
N LEU A 938 3.81 -16.94 -14.27
CA LEU A 938 4.69 -16.18 -15.13
C LEU A 938 4.36 -14.69 -14.97
N LYS A 939 5.37 -13.90 -14.59
CA LYS A 939 5.25 -12.44 -14.50
C LYS A 939 5.72 -11.82 -15.81
N VAL A 940 4.86 -11.03 -16.43
CA VAL A 940 5.18 -10.28 -17.64
C VAL A 940 5.58 -8.87 -17.22
N GLY A 941 6.88 -8.56 -17.31
CA GLY A 941 7.40 -7.23 -17.03
C GLY A 941 6.92 -6.23 -18.08
N MET A 942 6.29 -5.14 -17.65
CA MET A 942 5.90 -4.04 -18.54
C MET A 942 6.26 -2.71 -17.90
N THR A 943 7.00 -1.89 -18.64
CA THR A 943 7.36 -0.53 -18.21
C THR A 943 6.34 0.47 -18.73
N TYR A 944 5.71 1.19 -17.82
CA TYR A 944 4.79 2.28 -18.09
C TYR A 944 5.57 3.60 -18.06
N GLU A 945 5.74 4.21 -19.22
CA GLU A 945 6.25 5.58 -19.32
C GLU A 945 5.07 6.55 -19.10
N LEU A 946 5.07 7.26 -17.98
CA LEU A 946 3.96 8.12 -17.53
C LEU A 946 4.22 9.61 -17.60
#